data_AF-A0AA42ZGG4-F1
#
_entry.id   AF-A0AA42ZGG4-F1
#
_cell.length_a   1.000
_cell.length_b   1.000
_cell.length_c   1.000
_cell.angle_alpha   90.00
_cell.angle_beta   90.00
_cell.angle_gamma   90.00
#
_symmetry.space_group_name_H-M   'P 1'
#
loop_
_entity.id
_entity.type
_entity.pdbx_description
1 polymer ?
#
loop_
_entity_poly.entity_id
_entity_poly.type
_entity_poly.pdbx_seq_one_letter_code
_entity_poly.pdbx_strand_id
1 'polypeptide(L)'
;KDTGTEDIVMDFFTASHPYAFLAIGELSDAVGIYHTNPRLFYVPKQNAIGQYNDEYGDELYMIEERAADGHGDVYSFGYSDELISTHDMIDKLRKDEDHIVDQKMYVRARLFDMLLGDWDRHYDQWRWAVFKEDGKTIYRPVPRDRDQAFALMDDGFATGLATTLVPPIRLINSYEEELKSPKWMNLEPFPLDMAFMTQMDRKTWWDEAQFIQSKMTDEVIEKAFAYLPEEVQDSYVETIKKTLKGRRGNMTTIADEYFHIINKYGVITGTDKDDWFEIERMPQGQTKVSAYRIKGGEKADLLHERIYKKAETKEIWLYGLDDKDYFLVKGKGSNLIKLRIIGGLNNDQYDIQNGNKVHVYDFRSKKNTLVTGKGRNHIRDDYDTNNYDYKRPKYNSNVLIPTLGGNPDDGFKIGLANTWTINGFERNPFTAKHVFTANYFSSTQGFDLAYNGEFANAIGDWNLYLNGKFTSPNYAINFFGFGNSTPNPEADDSDMFDLDYNRVKLGTITGGLGLVSRGEVNGEFRIGVQYESIELEETEDRFINIFTNSIPQEIDNGFVRAEASYLYEQYDTPAFPTLGMQFLIRTGYVSNIDNDNAFGYLIPSLAFNYKLVPSGQLVLATKSKAHLNFGDDFEFYQAATIGGNDGLRGYRNQRFTGETSFYQTSDLRLNFNRYKTSIVPVEVGIYGGFDIGRVWVDDDLVLGAGLNDDDWNTSVGGGIFLNGADFMTANLGAFSSDDGLRIFFGFGFGF
;
A
#
# COMPACT_ATOMS: atom_id res chain seq x y z
N LYS A 1 11.61 -28.08 5.73
CA LYS A 1 10.38 -28.08 4.93
C LYS A 1 9.27 -27.97 5.94
N ASP A 2 8.31 -27.08 5.73
CA ASP A 2 7.34 -26.59 6.72
C ASP A 2 7.91 -25.40 7.52
N THR A 3 7.84 -24.20 6.92
CA THR A 3 7.96 -22.95 7.67
C THR A 3 6.58 -22.60 8.24
N GLY A 4 6.49 -21.96 9.40
CA GLY A 4 5.20 -21.54 9.96
C GLY A 4 4.37 -20.66 9.00
N THR A 5 5.03 -19.93 8.10
CA THR A 5 4.39 -19.16 7.01
C THR A 5 3.61 -20.07 6.06
N GLU A 6 4.15 -21.25 5.72
CA GLU A 6 3.47 -22.29 4.94
C GLU A 6 2.21 -22.76 5.69
N ASP A 7 2.28 -23.00 7.01
CA ASP A 7 1.12 -23.40 7.82
C ASP A 7 0.03 -22.32 7.95
N ILE A 8 0.38 -21.02 8.02
CA ILE A 8 -0.63 -19.94 8.00
C ILE A 8 -1.27 -19.84 6.63
N VAL A 9 -0.48 -19.95 5.57
CA VAL A 9 -1.02 -19.97 4.21
C VAL A 9 -1.92 -21.19 4.02
N MET A 10 -1.56 -22.35 4.59
CA MET A 10 -2.39 -23.57 4.59
C MET A 10 -3.66 -23.43 5.45
N ASP A 11 -3.58 -22.85 6.65
CA ASP A 11 -4.75 -22.53 7.48
C ASP A 11 -5.65 -21.49 6.77
N PHE A 12 -5.06 -20.53 6.07
CA PHE A 12 -5.78 -19.58 5.23
C PHE A 12 -6.48 -20.28 4.06
N PHE A 13 -5.85 -21.29 3.45
CA PHE A 13 -6.48 -22.13 2.45
C PHE A 13 -7.65 -22.97 3.02
N THR A 14 -7.71 -23.24 4.34
CA THR A 14 -8.89 -23.88 4.95
C THR A 14 -10.14 -22.99 5.00
N ALA A 15 -9.99 -21.68 4.75
CA ALA A 15 -11.13 -20.78 4.63
C ALA A 15 -11.89 -20.94 3.30
N SER A 16 -11.29 -21.60 2.31
CA SER A 16 -11.95 -21.98 1.06
C SER A 16 -12.66 -23.32 1.20
N HIS A 17 -13.81 -23.49 0.52
CA HIS A 17 -14.52 -24.76 0.55
C HIS A 17 -13.90 -25.74 -0.48
N PRO A 18 -13.32 -26.88 -0.03
CA PRO A 18 -12.45 -27.72 -0.88
C PRO A 18 -13.17 -28.37 -2.06
N TYR A 19 -14.50 -28.46 -2.04
CA TYR A 19 -15.32 -29.02 -3.11
C TYR A 19 -16.24 -27.99 -3.81
N ALA A 20 -16.04 -26.69 -3.59
CA ALA A 20 -16.89 -25.64 -4.18
C ALA A 20 -16.93 -25.73 -5.72
N PHE A 21 -15.82 -26.12 -6.34
CA PHE A 21 -15.67 -26.28 -7.78
C PHE A 21 -16.72 -27.23 -8.41
N LEU A 22 -17.24 -28.21 -7.66
CA LEU A 22 -18.24 -29.16 -8.16
C LEU A 22 -19.61 -28.52 -8.39
N ALA A 23 -19.95 -27.47 -7.62
CA ALA A 23 -21.21 -26.74 -7.80
C ALA A 23 -21.14 -25.72 -8.95
N ILE A 24 -19.95 -25.26 -9.30
CA ILE A 24 -19.74 -24.14 -10.24
C ILE A 24 -20.32 -24.41 -11.63
N GLY A 25 -20.15 -25.61 -12.17
CA GLY A 25 -20.58 -25.92 -13.55
C GLY A 25 -22.08 -25.69 -13.73
N GLU A 26 -22.90 -26.29 -12.87
CA GLU A 26 -24.36 -26.14 -12.91
C GLU A 26 -24.80 -24.69 -12.70
N LEU A 27 -24.14 -23.95 -11.80
CA LEU A 27 -24.40 -22.52 -11.59
C LEU A 27 -24.04 -21.68 -12.82
N SER A 28 -22.92 -22.01 -13.49
CA SER A 28 -22.41 -21.30 -14.67
C SER A 28 -23.30 -21.53 -15.89
N ASP A 29 -23.73 -22.78 -16.11
CA ASP A 29 -24.67 -23.18 -17.15
C ASP A 29 -25.99 -22.41 -17.05
N ALA A 30 -26.53 -22.25 -15.84
CA ALA A 30 -27.79 -21.54 -15.61
C ALA A 30 -27.74 -20.09 -16.11
N VAL A 31 -26.58 -19.44 -16.01
CA VAL A 31 -26.36 -18.05 -16.46
C VAL A 31 -25.58 -17.97 -17.79
N GLY A 32 -25.36 -19.09 -18.46
CA GLY A 32 -24.67 -19.14 -19.75
C GLY A 32 -23.27 -18.55 -19.72
N ILE A 33 -22.49 -18.88 -18.69
CA ILE A 33 -21.05 -18.59 -18.59
C ILE A 33 -20.29 -19.87 -18.93
N TYR A 34 -19.26 -19.78 -19.76
CA TYR A 34 -18.40 -20.92 -20.09
C TYR A 34 -17.57 -21.36 -18.89
N HIS A 35 -17.26 -22.65 -18.81
CA HIS A 35 -16.55 -23.23 -17.66
C HIS A 35 -15.86 -24.55 -18.04
N THR A 36 -14.88 -24.95 -17.24
CA THR A 36 -14.35 -26.32 -17.22
C THR A 36 -15.30 -27.25 -16.47
N ASN A 37 -15.17 -28.57 -16.65
CA ASN A 37 -16.03 -29.56 -15.99
C ASN A 37 -15.24 -30.40 -14.99
N PRO A 38 -14.78 -29.82 -13.87
CA PRO A 38 -14.00 -30.55 -12.88
C PRO A 38 -14.82 -31.68 -12.26
N ARG A 39 -14.17 -32.85 -12.13
CA ARG A 39 -14.74 -34.04 -11.51
C ARG A 39 -13.77 -34.60 -10.49
N LEU A 40 -14.34 -35.15 -9.42
CA LEU A 40 -13.57 -35.84 -8.39
C LEU A 40 -13.32 -37.29 -8.81
N PHE A 41 -12.06 -37.70 -8.79
CA PHE A 41 -11.63 -39.08 -9.02
C PHE A 41 -10.79 -39.57 -7.85
N TYR A 42 -11.01 -40.82 -7.45
CA TYR A 42 -10.05 -41.54 -6.62
C TYR A 42 -9.15 -42.37 -7.53
N VAL A 43 -7.84 -42.13 -7.49
CA VAL A 43 -6.86 -42.85 -8.30
C VAL A 43 -6.16 -43.87 -7.41
N PRO A 44 -6.56 -45.16 -7.44
CA PRO A 44 -5.87 -46.18 -6.65
C PRO A 44 -4.48 -46.44 -7.24
N LYS A 45 -3.60 -47.00 -6.41
CA LYS A 45 -2.33 -47.55 -6.92
C LYS A 45 -2.61 -48.60 -8.01
N GLN A 46 -2.01 -48.42 -9.18
CA GLN A 46 -2.22 -49.26 -10.36
C GLN A 46 -0.98 -49.31 -11.27
N ASN A 47 -0.78 -50.43 -11.95
CA ASN A 47 0.37 -50.61 -12.84
C ASN A 47 0.43 -49.57 -13.98
N ALA A 48 -0.71 -49.02 -14.41
CA ALA A 48 -0.80 -48.07 -15.53
C ALA A 48 -0.06 -46.74 -15.26
N ILE A 49 0.04 -46.30 -14.00
CA ILE A 49 0.78 -45.09 -13.62
C ILE A 49 2.24 -45.40 -13.22
N GLY A 50 2.65 -46.68 -13.22
CA GLY A 50 4.06 -47.09 -13.11
C GLY A 50 4.80 -46.48 -11.93
N GLN A 51 5.90 -45.79 -12.20
CA GLN A 51 6.73 -45.12 -11.20
C GLN A 51 6.00 -44.00 -10.44
N TYR A 52 4.90 -43.49 -10.97
CA TYR A 52 4.09 -42.44 -10.35
C TYR A 52 3.17 -42.97 -9.24
N ASN A 53 3.10 -44.28 -8.98
CA ASN A 53 2.28 -44.84 -7.90
C ASN A 53 2.64 -44.32 -6.51
N ASP A 54 3.92 -44.00 -6.29
CA ASP A 54 4.39 -43.55 -4.98
C ASP A 54 3.99 -42.09 -4.71
N GLU A 55 3.80 -41.29 -5.75
CA GLU A 55 3.45 -39.87 -5.67
C GLU A 55 1.98 -39.58 -5.99
N TYR A 56 1.34 -40.40 -6.84
CA TYR A 56 0.01 -40.14 -7.39
C TYR A 56 -1.04 -41.24 -7.16
N GLY A 57 -0.68 -42.31 -6.46
CA GLY A 57 -1.57 -43.44 -6.23
C GLY A 57 -2.12 -43.45 -4.80
N ASP A 58 -3.38 -43.87 -4.66
CA ASP A 58 -4.15 -43.88 -3.41
C ASP A 58 -4.57 -42.48 -2.93
N GLU A 59 -4.92 -41.60 -3.87
CA GLU A 59 -5.30 -40.21 -3.58
C GLU A 59 -6.54 -39.74 -4.36
N LEU A 60 -7.14 -38.64 -3.89
CA LEU A 60 -8.24 -37.94 -4.57
C LEU A 60 -7.68 -36.84 -5.47
N TYR A 61 -8.18 -36.78 -6.70
CA TYR A 61 -7.82 -35.78 -7.69
C TYR A 61 -9.05 -35.09 -8.26
N MET A 62 -8.92 -33.78 -8.45
CA MET A 62 -9.75 -33.03 -9.37
C MET A 62 -9.18 -33.20 -10.78
N ILE A 63 -9.97 -33.74 -11.70
CA ILE A 63 -9.62 -33.84 -13.12
C ILE A 63 -10.61 -33.00 -13.90
N GLU A 64 -10.10 -32.11 -14.73
CA GLU A 64 -10.86 -31.23 -15.61
C GLU A 64 -10.22 -31.13 -16.99
N GLU A 65 -10.99 -30.65 -17.97
CA GLU A 65 -10.46 -30.30 -19.28
C GLU A 65 -9.47 -29.14 -19.16
N ARG A 66 -8.29 -29.29 -19.77
CA ARG A 66 -7.34 -28.18 -19.87
C ARG A 66 -7.90 -27.17 -20.86
N ALA A 67 -8.34 -26.00 -20.41
CA ALA A 67 -8.82 -24.92 -21.28
C ALA A 67 -7.73 -24.39 -22.26
N ALA A 68 -7.58 -25.09 -23.38
CA ALA A 68 -6.64 -24.91 -24.48
C ALA A 68 -7.27 -25.40 -25.78
N ASP A 69 -6.58 -25.27 -26.91
CA ASP A 69 -7.11 -25.68 -28.22
C ASP A 69 -7.45 -27.18 -28.31
N GLY A 70 -8.33 -27.54 -29.24
CA GLY A 70 -8.73 -28.93 -29.53
C GLY A 70 -10.02 -29.37 -28.80
N HIS A 71 -10.86 -28.43 -28.40
CA HIS A 71 -12.11 -28.66 -27.65
C HIS A 71 -13.38 -28.27 -28.43
N GLY A 72 -13.34 -28.33 -29.76
CA GLY A 72 -14.51 -28.04 -30.61
C GLY A 72 -15.75 -28.92 -30.35
N ASP A 73 -15.63 -29.99 -29.57
CA ASP A 73 -16.71 -30.87 -29.13
C ASP A 73 -17.26 -30.55 -27.73
N VAL A 74 -16.62 -29.66 -26.97
CA VAL A 74 -16.98 -29.33 -25.58
C VAL A 74 -18.02 -28.20 -25.53
N TYR A 75 -19.25 -28.54 -25.12
CA TYR A 75 -20.36 -27.58 -25.00
C TYR A 75 -20.06 -26.43 -24.03
N SER A 76 -19.42 -26.71 -22.89
CA SER A 76 -19.15 -25.72 -21.84
C SER A 76 -18.11 -24.67 -22.24
N PHE A 77 -17.40 -24.87 -23.37
CA PHE A 77 -16.55 -23.86 -24.02
C PHE A 77 -17.22 -23.20 -25.24
N GLY A 78 -18.53 -23.42 -25.40
CA GLY A 78 -19.29 -22.95 -26.55
C GLY A 78 -18.93 -23.64 -27.86
N TYR A 79 -18.36 -24.85 -27.81
CA TYR A 79 -17.83 -25.58 -28.97
C TYR A 79 -16.71 -24.85 -29.73
N SER A 80 -15.96 -23.98 -29.05
CA SER A 80 -14.79 -23.36 -29.64
C SER A 80 -13.60 -24.33 -29.64
N ASP A 81 -12.96 -24.49 -30.79
CA ASP A 81 -11.76 -25.32 -30.93
C ASP A 81 -10.47 -24.56 -30.55
N GLU A 82 -10.55 -23.24 -30.39
CA GLU A 82 -9.40 -22.37 -30.10
C GLU A 82 -9.65 -21.58 -28.81
N LEU A 83 -8.75 -21.72 -27.84
CA LEU A 83 -8.78 -21.01 -26.56
C LEU A 83 -7.43 -20.33 -26.30
N ILE A 84 -7.42 -19.01 -26.32
CA ILE A 84 -6.18 -18.23 -26.14
C ILE A 84 -6.05 -17.64 -24.74
N SER A 85 -4.81 -17.25 -24.38
CA SER A 85 -4.54 -16.57 -23.12
C SER A 85 -5.00 -15.11 -23.13
N THR A 86 -5.15 -14.49 -21.96
CA THR A 86 -5.47 -13.06 -21.85
C THR A 86 -4.40 -12.18 -22.49
N HIS A 87 -3.12 -12.55 -22.38
CA HIS A 87 -2.03 -11.81 -23.02
C HIS A 87 -2.14 -11.85 -24.54
N ASP A 88 -2.30 -13.05 -25.11
CA ASP A 88 -2.47 -13.20 -26.56
C ASP A 88 -3.70 -12.43 -27.05
N MET A 89 -4.81 -12.50 -26.29
CA MET A 89 -6.04 -11.78 -26.63
C MET A 89 -5.83 -10.27 -26.64
N ILE A 90 -5.17 -9.69 -25.62
CA ILE A 90 -4.83 -8.26 -25.57
C ILE A 90 -3.96 -7.86 -26.76
N ASP A 91 -2.94 -8.66 -27.10
CA ASP A 91 -2.07 -8.41 -28.26
C ASP A 91 -2.86 -8.42 -29.57
N LYS A 92 -3.86 -9.30 -29.70
CA LYS A 92 -4.76 -9.32 -30.87
C LYS A 92 -5.66 -8.10 -30.91
N LEU A 93 -6.25 -7.68 -29.79
CA LEU A 93 -7.09 -6.47 -29.72
C LEU A 93 -6.33 -5.22 -30.16
N ARG A 94 -5.05 -5.12 -29.78
CA ARG A 94 -4.20 -4.00 -30.19
C ARG A 94 -3.82 -4.06 -31.66
N LYS A 95 -3.68 -5.26 -32.22
CA LYS A 95 -3.19 -5.44 -33.59
C LYS A 95 -4.21 -5.05 -34.67
N ASP A 96 -5.50 -5.30 -34.45
CA ASP A 96 -6.50 -5.17 -35.51
C ASP A 96 -7.92 -4.90 -34.98
N GLU A 97 -8.66 -4.05 -35.70
CA GLU A 97 -10.07 -3.71 -35.44
C GLU A 97 -11.05 -4.88 -35.54
N ASP A 98 -10.67 -5.96 -36.23
CA ASP A 98 -11.50 -7.15 -36.40
C ASP A 98 -11.54 -8.02 -35.12
N HIS A 99 -10.72 -7.71 -34.12
CA HIS A 99 -10.63 -8.43 -32.85
C HIS A 99 -11.46 -7.75 -31.76
N ILE A 100 -12.45 -8.45 -31.18
CA ILE A 100 -13.39 -7.86 -30.21
C ILE A 100 -13.65 -8.80 -29.03
N VAL A 101 -13.72 -8.24 -27.82
CA VAL A 101 -14.21 -8.95 -26.63
C VAL A 101 -15.74 -8.86 -26.55
N ASP A 102 -16.40 -9.98 -26.25
CA ASP A 102 -17.80 -9.97 -25.83
C ASP A 102 -17.94 -9.33 -24.43
N GLN A 103 -17.96 -7.98 -24.42
CA GLN A 103 -17.99 -7.19 -23.18
C GLN A 103 -19.25 -7.49 -22.35
N LYS A 104 -20.36 -7.86 -22.98
CA LYS A 104 -21.62 -8.18 -22.31
C LYS A 104 -21.49 -9.49 -21.53
N MET A 105 -20.94 -10.53 -22.17
CA MET A 105 -20.66 -11.79 -21.49
C MET A 105 -19.60 -11.62 -20.39
N TYR A 106 -18.60 -10.73 -20.60
CA TYR A 106 -17.61 -10.41 -19.57
C TYR A 106 -18.23 -9.70 -18.35
N VAL A 107 -19.15 -8.74 -18.55
CA VAL A 107 -19.94 -8.14 -17.45
C VAL A 107 -20.73 -9.19 -16.68
N ARG A 108 -21.40 -10.12 -17.39
CA ARG A 108 -22.11 -11.21 -16.73
C ARG A 108 -21.17 -12.08 -15.91
N ALA A 109 -20.01 -12.45 -16.46
CA ALA A 109 -19.01 -13.25 -15.75
C ALA A 109 -18.54 -12.57 -14.46
N ARG A 110 -18.23 -11.27 -14.51
CA ARG A 110 -17.82 -10.52 -13.31
C ARG A 110 -18.91 -10.37 -12.27
N LEU A 111 -20.17 -10.14 -12.67
CA LEU A 111 -21.31 -10.14 -11.75
C LEU A 111 -21.52 -11.50 -11.10
N PHE A 112 -21.29 -12.58 -11.86
CA PHE A 112 -21.31 -13.94 -11.32
C PHE A 112 -20.17 -14.18 -10.34
N ASP A 113 -18.96 -13.67 -10.60
CA ASP A 113 -17.84 -13.74 -9.64
C ASP A 113 -18.21 -13.05 -8.32
N MET A 114 -18.86 -11.88 -8.39
CA MET A 114 -19.39 -11.17 -7.21
C MET A 114 -20.49 -11.97 -6.49
N LEU A 115 -21.37 -12.65 -7.23
CA LEU A 115 -22.38 -13.56 -6.66
C LEU A 115 -21.74 -14.70 -5.88
N LEU A 116 -20.63 -15.27 -6.37
CA LEU A 116 -19.93 -16.39 -5.74
C LEU A 116 -18.98 -15.98 -4.61
N GLY A 117 -18.60 -14.70 -4.54
CA GLY A 117 -17.56 -14.26 -3.60
C GLY A 117 -16.14 -14.53 -4.09
N ASP A 118 -15.97 -14.76 -5.39
CA ASP A 118 -14.70 -15.09 -6.02
C ASP A 118 -13.89 -13.81 -6.28
N TRP A 119 -12.97 -13.51 -5.36
CA TRP A 119 -12.21 -12.26 -5.29
C TRP A 119 -10.89 -12.29 -6.07
N ASP A 120 -10.31 -13.46 -6.34
CA ASP A 120 -8.94 -13.63 -6.86
C ASP A 120 -8.85 -13.62 -8.39
N ARG A 121 -9.80 -12.96 -9.05
CA ARG A 121 -9.93 -13.06 -10.51
C ARG A 121 -8.85 -12.28 -11.26
N HIS A 122 -7.71 -12.94 -11.53
CA HIS A 122 -6.58 -12.36 -12.27
C HIS A 122 -6.46 -12.87 -13.72
N TYR A 123 -5.54 -12.30 -14.50
CA TYR A 123 -5.42 -12.51 -15.95
C TYR A 123 -5.20 -13.96 -16.39
N ASP A 124 -4.52 -14.78 -15.58
CA ASP A 124 -4.26 -16.18 -15.90
C ASP A 124 -5.47 -17.07 -15.63
N GLN A 125 -6.43 -16.63 -14.81
CA GLN A 125 -7.67 -17.35 -14.55
C GLN A 125 -8.74 -17.14 -15.63
N TRP A 126 -8.37 -16.53 -16.76
CA TRP A 126 -9.19 -16.45 -17.94
C TRP A 126 -8.55 -17.22 -19.10
N ARG A 127 -9.41 -17.88 -19.85
CA ARG A 127 -9.19 -18.24 -21.25
C ARG A 127 -10.24 -17.56 -22.11
N TRP A 128 -9.96 -17.46 -23.39
CA TRP A 128 -10.82 -16.76 -24.33
C TRP A 128 -11.14 -17.68 -25.49
N ALA A 129 -12.38 -18.16 -25.52
CA ALA A 129 -12.91 -18.96 -26.61
C ALA A 129 -13.07 -18.07 -27.85
N VAL A 130 -12.51 -18.52 -28.98
CA VAL A 130 -12.43 -17.76 -30.22
C VAL A 130 -13.57 -18.13 -31.15
N PHE A 131 -14.29 -17.12 -31.66
CA PHE A 131 -15.37 -17.27 -32.62
C PHE A 131 -15.16 -16.35 -33.82
N LYS A 132 -15.50 -16.82 -35.02
CA LYS A 132 -15.49 -15.99 -36.24
C LYS A 132 -16.93 -15.69 -36.65
N GLU A 133 -17.33 -14.44 -36.48
CA GLU A 133 -18.71 -13.98 -36.69
C GLU A 133 -18.68 -12.66 -37.49
N ASP A 134 -19.42 -12.59 -38.59
CA ASP A 134 -19.56 -11.40 -39.44
C ASP A 134 -18.22 -10.74 -39.87
N GLY A 135 -17.21 -11.57 -40.17
CA GLY A 135 -15.88 -11.11 -40.56
C GLY A 135 -14.98 -10.69 -39.39
N LYS A 136 -15.49 -10.72 -38.16
CA LYS A 136 -14.77 -10.39 -36.94
C LYS A 136 -14.40 -11.64 -36.14
N THR A 137 -13.37 -11.51 -35.32
CA THR A 137 -12.97 -12.50 -34.33
C THR A 137 -13.46 -12.05 -32.95
N ILE A 138 -14.42 -12.78 -32.38
CA ILE A 138 -15.01 -12.49 -31.08
C ILE A 138 -14.39 -13.40 -30.03
N TYR A 139 -13.93 -12.80 -28.94
CA TYR A 139 -13.40 -13.48 -27.78
C TYR A 139 -14.44 -13.51 -26.67
N ARG A 140 -14.86 -14.72 -26.29
CA ARG A 140 -15.80 -14.95 -25.18
C ARG A 140 -15.05 -15.48 -23.95
N PRO A 141 -15.33 -14.95 -22.76
CA PRO A 141 -14.58 -15.33 -21.56
C PRO A 141 -14.92 -16.76 -21.11
N VAL A 142 -13.87 -17.50 -20.77
CA VAL A 142 -13.91 -18.83 -20.13
C VAL A 142 -13.15 -18.69 -18.81
N PRO A 143 -13.84 -18.30 -17.71
CA PRO A 143 -13.23 -18.31 -16.39
C PRO A 143 -12.86 -19.75 -15.99
N ARG A 144 -11.66 -19.90 -15.44
CA ARG A 144 -11.15 -21.14 -14.84
C ARG A 144 -10.71 -20.85 -13.41
N ASP A 145 -10.45 -21.85 -12.60
CA ASP A 145 -9.89 -21.66 -11.24
C ASP A 145 -10.82 -20.81 -10.35
N ARG A 146 -11.80 -21.48 -9.73
CA ARG A 146 -12.80 -20.87 -8.83
C ARG A 146 -12.65 -21.38 -7.40
N ASP A 147 -11.41 -21.58 -6.99
CA ASP A 147 -11.01 -22.08 -5.67
C ASP A 147 -11.38 -21.14 -4.52
N GLN A 148 -11.57 -19.84 -4.79
CA GLN A 148 -12.00 -18.83 -3.81
C GLN A 148 -13.52 -18.65 -3.68
N ALA A 149 -14.34 -19.39 -4.45
CA ALA A 149 -15.78 -19.30 -4.33
C ALA A 149 -16.26 -19.72 -2.92
N PHE A 150 -17.15 -18.90 -2.34
CA PHE A 150 -17.74 -19.13 -1.02
C PHE A 150 -16.76 -19.11 0.18
N ALA A 151 -15.59 -18.48 0.03
CA ALA A 151 -14.57 -18.47 1.08
C ALA A 151 -14.94 -17.57 2.29
N LEU A 152 -14.50 -17.96 3.50
CA LEU A 152 -14.69 -17.23 4.77
C LEU A 152 -13.37 -16.68 5.32
N MET A 153 -12.85 -15.67 4.64
CA MET A 153 -11.45 -15.28 4.82
C MET A 153 -11.20 -14.20 5.89
N ASP A 154 -12.17 -13.32 6.15
CA ASP A 154 -12.06 -12.24 7.16
C ASP A 154 -12.94 -12.50 8.41
N ASP A 155 -13.23 -13.78 8.68
CA ASP A 155 -14.04 -14.19 9.82
C ASP A 155 -13.26 -14.05 11.14
N GLY A 156 -13.89 -13.38 12.11
CA GLY A 156 -13.29 -13.09 13.41
C GLY A 156 -12.48 -11.79 13.49
N PHE A 157 -12.04 -11.46 14.71
CA PHE A 157 -11.38 -10.17 14.99
C PHE A 157 -10.02 -10.02 14.30
N ALA A 158 -9.24 -11.10 14.20
CA ALA A 158 -7.87 -11.08 13.69
C ALA A 158 -7.76 -10.74 12.21
N THR A 159 -8.38 -11.58 11.39
CA THR A 159 -8.39 -11.50 9.94
C THR A 159 -9.16 -10.27 9.52
N GLY A 160 -10.30 -9.95 10.16
CA GLY A 160 -11.03 -8.70 9.96
C GLY A 160 -10.21 -7.44 10.28
N LEU A 161 -9.38 -7.46 11.34
CA LEU A 161 -8.47 -6.36 11.64
C LEU A 161 -7.33 -6.28 10.61
N ALA A 162 -6.72 -7.42 10.24
CA ALA A 162 -5.65 -7.48 9.25
C ALA A 162 -6.11 -6.95 7.88
N THR A 163 -7.25 -7.43 7.38
CA THR A 163 -7.85 -6.95 6.12
C THR A 163 -8.19 -5.47 6.21
N THR A 164 -8.68 -4.99 7.34
CA THR A 164 -8.95 -3.55 7.54
C THR A 164 -7.67 -2.70 7.49
N LEU A 165 -6.61 -3.11 8.19
CA LEU A 165 -5.39 -2.31 8.36
C LEU A 165 -4.39 -2.45 7.21
N VAL A 166 -4.44 -3.52 6.42
CA VAL A 166 -3.47 -3.82 5.35
C VAL A 166 -4.15 -3.73 3.97
N PRO A 167 -4.02 -2.61 3.24
CA PRO A 167 -4.75 -2.39 2.00
C PRO A 167 -4.62 -3.48 0.93
N PRO A 168 -3.44 -4.07 0.68
CA PRO A 168 -3.28 -5.11 -0.33
C PRO A 168 -4.13 -6.36 -0.09
N ILE A 169 -4.54 -6.66 1.15
CA ILE A 169 -5.34 -7.86 1.47
C ILE A 169 -6.81 -7.54 1.77
N ARG A 170 -7.26 -6.29 1.56
CA ARG A 170 -8.68 -5.88 1.74
C ARG A 170 -9.66 -6.62 0.84
N LEU A 171 -9.17 -7.22 -0.24
CA LEU A 171 -10.01 -7.95 -1.19
C LEU A 171 -10.47 -9.30 -0.65
N ILE A 172 -9.74 -9.83 0.33
CA ILE A 172 -9.95 -11.14 0.92
C ILE A 172 -11.02 -11.02 2.02
N ASN A 173 -12.29 -11.02 1.61
CA ASN A 173 -13.45 -10.85 2.49
C ASN A 173 -14.22 -12.17 2.64
N SER A 174 -14.99 -12.31 3.72
CA SER A 174 -15.89 -13.44 3.93
C SER A 174 -17.11 -13.40 3.04
N TYR A 175 -17.59 -14.59 2.65
CA TYR A 175 -18.79 -14.76 1.86
C TYR A 175 -20.06 -14.52 2.68
N GLU A 176 -20.60 -13.30 2.57
CA GLU A 176 -21.83 -12.86 3.27
C GLU A 176 -23.02 -12.57 2.33
N GLU A 177 -24.25 -12.53 2.87
CA GLU A 177 -25.49 -12.27 2.09
C GLU A 177 -25.46 -10.88 1.43
N GLU A 178 -24.84 -9.91 2.10
CA GLU A 178 -24.60 -8.57 1.60
C GLU A 178 -23.12 -8.43 1.23
N LEU A 179 -22.83 -8.02 -0.01
CA LEU A 179 -21.48 -7.68 -0.42
C LEU A 179 -21.12 -6.30 0.14
N LYS A 180 -20.51 -6.26 1.34
CA LYS A 180 -20.15 -5.02 2.06
C LYS A 180 -19.41 -3.98 1.23
N SER A 181 -18.53 -4.43 0.32
CA SER A 181 -17.80 -3.51 -0.56
C SER A 181 -17.43 -4.13 -1.91
N PRO A 182 -18.21 -3.86 -2.97
CA PRO A 182 -17.81 -4.23 -4.33
C PRO A 182 -16.46 -3.64 -4.72
N LYS A 183 -16.08 -2.48 -4.17
CA LYS A 183 -14.78 -1.85 -4.44
C LYS A 183 -13.60 -2.71 -3.99
N TRP A 184 -13.64 -3.24 -2.76
CA TRP A 184 -12.52 -3.97 -2.19
C TRP A 184 -12.47 -5.40 -2.72
N MET A 185 -13.61 -6.10 -2.81
CA MET A 185 -13.67 -7.44 -3.38
C MET A 185 -13.09 -7.49 -4.80
N ASN A 186 -13.31 -6.44 -5.58
CA ASN A 186 -12.85 -6.39 -6.96
C ASN A 186 -11.44 -5.77 -7.13
N LEU A 187 -10.62 -5.65 -6.08
CA LEU A 187 -9.31 -5.00 -6.19
C LEU A 187 -8.39 -5.66 -7.24
N GLU A 188 -8.29 -6.99 -7.21
CA GLU A 188 -7.49 -7.80 -8.15
C GLU A 188 -8.03 -7.77 -9.59
N PRO A 189 -9.34 -7.98 -9.85
CA PRO A 189 -9.90 -7.94 -11.21
C PRO A 189 -10.02 -6.53 -11.81
N PHE A 190 -9.98 -5.48 -10.99
CA PHE A 190 -10.20 -4.09 -11.43
C PHE A 190 -9.39 -3.65 -12.67
N PRO A 191 -8.08 -3.99 -12.82
CA PRO A 191 -7.31 -3.64 -14.00
C PRO A 191 -7.89 -4.18 -15.32
N LEU A 192 -8.31 -5.45 -15.35
CA LEU A 192 -8.89 -6.07 -16.54
C LEU A 192 -10.30 -5.56 -16.81
N ASP A 193 -11.09 -5.35 -15.74
CA ASP A 193 -12.43 -4.80 -15.87
C ASP A 193 -12.38 -3.42 -16.54
N MET A 194 -11.44 -2.56 -16.11
CA MET A 194 -11.19 -1.25 -16.72
C MET A 194 -10.75 -1.34 -18.19
N ALA A 195 -10.02 -2.39 -18.56
CA ALA A 195 -9.54 -2.60 -19.93
C ALA A 195 -10.62 -3.14 -20.88
N PHE A 196 -11.51 -4.00 -20.41
CA PHE A 196 -12.45 -4.72 -21.28
C PHE A 196 -13.87 -4.14 -21.27
N MET A 197 -14.32 -3.47 -20.20
CA MET A 197 -15.72 -3.00 -20.07
C MET A 197 -15.92 -1.55 -20.55
N THR A 198 -15.16 -1.13 -21.57
CA THR A 198 -15.06 0.28 -21.98
C THR A 198 -16.35 0.86 -22.58
N GLN A 199 -17.20 0.00 -23.17
CA GLN A 199 -18.41 0.42 -23.90
C GLN A 199 -19.73 0.11 -23.17
N MET A 200 -19.67 -0.47 -21.97
CA MET A 200 -20.86 -0.95 -21.26
C MET A 200 -21.57 0.18 -20.50
N ASP A 201 -22.86 0.36 -20.78
CA ASP A 201 -23.72 1.33 -20.10
C ASP A 201 -24.41 0.75 -18.87
N ARG A 202 -24.95 1.63 -18.02
CA ARG A 202 -25.64 1.25 -16.78
C ARG A 202 -26.79 0.26 -17.03
N LYS A 203 -27.48 0.41 -18.15
CA LYS A 203 -28.60 -0.46 -18.51
C LYS A 203 -28.13 -1.88 -18.76
N THR A 204 -27.02 -2.07 -19.47
CA THR A 204 -26.46 -3.39 -19.73
C THR A 204 -26.07 -4.10 -18.42
N TRP A 205 -25.40 -3.39 -17.50
CA TRP A 205 -25.09 -3.93 -16.17
C TRP A 205 -26.34 -4.37 -15.40
N TRP A 206 -27.39 -3.54 -15.44
CA TRP A 206 -28.65 -3.84 -14.78
C TRP A 206 -29.36 -5.05 -15.42
N ASP A 207 -29.39 -5.11 -16.76
CA ASP A 207 -30.02 -6.20 -17.51
C ASP A 207 -29.31 -7.54 -17.23
N GLU A 208 -27.97 -7.57 -17.20
CA GLU A 208 -27.20 -8.78 -16.88
C GLU A 208 -27.37 -9.21 -15.41
N ALA A 209 -27.45 -8.25 -14.49
CA ALA A 209 -27.77 -8.55 -13.08
C ALA A 209 -29.16 -9.18 -12.94
N GLN A 210 -30.17 -8.63 -13.62
CA GLN A 210 -31.53 -9.21 -13.63
C GLN A 210 -31.57 -10.58 -14.31
N PHE A 211 -30.78 -10.76 -15.37
CA PHE A 211 -30.65 -12.06 -16.03
C PHE A 211 -30.14 -13.11 -15.03
N ILE A 212 -29.04 -12.82 -14.32
CA ILE A 212 -28.51 -13.71 -13.26
C ILE A 212 -29.57 -13.98 -12.19
N GLN A 213 -30.25 -12.94 -11.67
CA GLN A 213 -31.31 -13.12 -10.67
C GLN A 213 -32.42 -14.05 -11.13
N SER A 214 -32.84 -13.92 -12.39
CA SER A 214 -33.95 -14.70 -12.95
C SER A 214 -33.59 -16.15 -13.24
N LYS A 215 -32.32 -16.41 -13.57
CA LYS A 215 -31.84 -17.73 -13.99
C LYS A 215 -31.27 -18.55 -12.85
N MET A 216 -30.70 -17.90 -11.84
CA MET A 216 -30.21 -18.53 -10.64
C MET A 216 -31.37 -18.87 -9.70
N THR A 217 -32.26 -19.80 -10.07
CA THR A 217 -33.43 -20.15 -9.24
C THR A 217 -33.02 -20.98 -8.02
N ASP A 218 -33.94 -21.14 -7.05
CA ASP A 218 -33.68 -21.98 -5.89
C ASP A 218 -33.41 -23.43 -6.30
N GLU A 219 -34.11 -23.94 -7.31
CA GLU A 219 -33.91 -25.28 -7.86
C GLU A 219 -32.53 -25.44 -8.50
N VAL A 220 -32.02 -24.42 -9.20
CA VAL A 220 -30.66 -24.43 -9.74
C VAL A 220 -29.63 -24.51 -8.61
N ILE A 221 -29.82 -23.73 -7.54
CA ILE A 221 -28.93 -23.74 -6.38
C ILE A 221 -28.95 -25.12 -5.71
N GLU A 222 -30.13 -25.68 -5.42
CA GLU A 222 -30.20 -27.02 -4.81
C GLU A 222 -29.57 -28.10 -5.72
N LYS A 223 -29.80 -28.04 -7.03
CA LYS A 223 -29.22 -28.97 -7.99
C LYS A 223 -27.69 -28.86 -8.05
N ALA A 224 -27.15 -27.65 -8.04
CA ALA A 224 -25.71 -27.42 -8.07
C ALA A 224 -25.00 -28.02 -6.85
N PHE A 225 -25.55 -27.83 -5.65
CA PHE A 225 -24.95 -28.35 -4.43
C PHE A 225 -25.15 -29.86 -4.24
N ALA A 226 -26.08 -30.49 -4.97
CA ALA A 226 -26.23 -31.95 -5.00
C ALA A 226 -25.06 -32.68 -5.68
N TYR A 227 -24.19 -31.96 -6.42
CA TYR A 227 -22.96 -32.54 -6.98
C TYR A 227 -21.82 -32.68 -5.96
N LEU A 228 -21.93 -32.05 -4.79
CA LEU A 228 -20.96 -32.26 -3.71
C LEU A 228 -21.13 -33.69 -3.14
N PRO A 229 -20.06 -34.34 -2.66
CA PRO A 229 -20.17 -35.61 -1.93
C PRO A 229 -21.14 -35.49 -0.73
N GLU A 230 -21.92 -36.54 -0.46
CA GLU A 230 -22.92 -36.55 0.61
C GLU A 230 -22.30 -36.24 1.98
N GLU A 231 -21.04 -36.67 2.19
CA GLU A 231 -20.27 -36.48 3.41
C GLU A 231 -19.95 -35.01 3.73
N VAL A 232 -19.98 -34.13 2.72
CA VAL A 232 -19.71 -32.69 2.89
C VAL A 232 -20.94 -31.81 2.69
N GLN A 233 -22.12 -32.40 2.44
CA GLN A 233 -23.40 -31.68 2.39
C GLN A 233 -23.93 -31.41 3.81
N ASP A 234 -23.16 -30.66 4.59
CA ASP A 234 -23.44 -30.38 6.00
C ASP A 234 -24.17 -29.03 6.21
N SER A 235 -24.29 -28.61 7.46
CA SER A 235 -24.90 -27.32 7.82
C SER A 235 -24.18 -26.10 7.23
N TYR A 236 -22.90 -26.24 6.85
CA TYR A 236 -22.16 -25.16 6.23
C TYR A 236 -22.58 -24.98 4.77
N VAL A 237 -22.81 -26.07 4.02
CA VAL A 237 -23.40 -26.00 2.67
C VAL A 237 -24.78 -25.34 2.70
N GLU A 238 -25.63 -25.63 3.70
CA GLU A 238 -26.90 -24.93 3.89
C GLU A 238 -26.70 -23.41 4.12
N THR A 239 -25.64 -23.04 4.85
CA THR A 239 -25.27 -21.63 5.05
C THR A 239 -24.85 -20.99 3.73
N ILE A 240 -24.01 -21.64 2.93
CA ILE A 240 -23.60 -21.14 1.59
C ILE A 240 -24.84 -20.95 0.69
N LYS A 241 -25.75 -21.93 0.64
CA LYS A 241 -26.99 -21.82 -0.16
C LYS A 241 -27.84 -20.65 0.28
N LYS A 242 -28.01 -20.44 1.59
CA LYS A 242 -28.73 -19.28 2.13
C LYS A 242 -28.04 -17.98 1.73
N THR A 243 -26.71 -17.90 1.88
CA THR A 243 -25.91 -16.74 1.50
C THR A 243 -26.03 -16.41 0.02
N LEU A 244 -25.94 -17.42 -0.85
CA LEU A 244 -26.09 -17.30 -2.29
C LEU A 244 -27.48 -16.78 -2.67
N LYS A 245 -28.55 -17.28 -2.03
CA LYS A 245 -29.93 -16.80 -2.23
C LYS A 245 -30.08 -15.34 -1.80
N GLY A 246 -29.50 -14.96 -0.66
CA GLY A 246 -29.49 -13.57 -0.17
C GLY A 246 -28.74 -12.63 -1.11
N ARG A 247 -27.52 -13.01 -1.51
CA ARG A 247 -26.67 -12.22 -2.40
C ARG A 247 -27.26 -12.08 -3.81
N ARG A 248 -27.86 -13.14 -4.35
CA ARG A 248 -28.68 -13.09 -5.57
C ARG A 248 -29.76 -12.02 -5.45
N GLY A 249 -30.44 -11.91 -4.32
CA GLY A 249 -31.46 -10.88 -4.07
C GLY A 249 -30.97 -9.44 -4.25
N ASN A 250 -29.67 -9.20 -4.02
CA ASN A 250 -29.04 -7.87 -4.04
C ASN A 250 -28.25 -7.58 -5.34
N MET A 251 -28.30 -8.45 -6.35
CA MET A 251 -27.43 -8.39 -7.53
C MET A 251 -27.51 -7.07 -8.30
N THR A 252 -28.68 -6.47 -8.41
CA THR A 252 -28.87 -5.19 -9.11
C THR A 252 -28.24 -4.02 -8.36
N THR A 253 -28.24 -4.05 -7.02
CA THR A 253 -27.51 -3.09 -6.18
C THR A 253 -26.01 -3.24 -6.37
N ILE A 254 -25.49 -4.48 -6.33
CA ILE A 254 -24.08 -4.79 -6.57
C ILE A 254 -23.64 -4.27 -7.95
N ALA A 255 -24.43 -4.55 -8.98
CA ALA A 255 -24.15 -4.09 -10.34
C ALA A 255 -24.13 -2.57 -10.46
N ASP A 256 -25.07 -1.88 -9.80
CA ASP A 256 -25.10 -0.42 -9.82
C ASP A 256 -23.90 0.19 -9.10
N GLU A 257 -23.55 -0.30 -7.91
CA GLU A 257 -22.39 0.17 -7.15
C GLU A 257 -21.08 -0.03 -7.92
N TYR A 258 -20.88 -1.23 -8.48
CA TYR A 258 -19.66 -1.52 -9.23
C TYR A 258 -19.60 -0.75 -10.55
N PHE A 259 -20.73 -0.56 -11.24
CA PHE A 259 -20.82 0.33 -12.40
C PHE A 259 -20.31 1.74 -12.07
N HIS A 260 -20.70 2.31 -10.92
CA HIS A 260 -20.23 3.65 -10.52
C HIS A 260 -18.73 3.67 -10.17
N ILE A 261 -18.19 2.58 -9.62
CA ILE A 261 -16.77 2.46 -9.29
C ILE A 261 -15.93 2.45 -10.58
N ILE A 262 -16.26 1.56 -11.51
CA ILE A 262 -15.50 1.38 -12.75
C ILE A 262 -15.66 2.56 -13.71
N ASN A 263 -16.85 3.15 -13.81
CA ASN A 263 -17.11 4.28 -14.71
C ASN A 263 -16.73 5.65 -14.16
N LYS A 264 -16.16 5.70 -12.94
CA LYS A 264 -15.58 6.92 -12.39
C LYS A 264 -14.45 7.45 -13.28
N TYR A 265 -13.78 6.55 -13.99
CA TYR A 265 -12.73 6.84 -14.97
C TYR A 265 -13.03 6.12 -16.28
N GLY A 266 -12.92 6.81 -17.41
CA GLY A 266 -13.01 6.16 -18.73
C GLY A 266 -11.60 5.91 -19.25
N VAL A 267 -11.25 4.67 -19.56
CA VAL A 267 -10.01 4.32 -20.26
C VAL A 267 -10.39 3.83 -21.64
N ILE A 268 -9.86 4.48 -22.67
CA ILE A 268 -10.08 4.15 -24.08
C ILE A 268 -8.71 4.00 -24.73
N THR A 269 -8.56 2.94 -25.51
CA THR A 269 -7.36 2.67 -26.32
C THR A 269 -7.75 2.62 -27.80
N GLY A 270 -6.83 3.04 -28.66
CA GLY A 270 -6.83 2.67 -30.07
C GLY A 270 -6.26 1.27 -30.28
N THR A 271 -5.54 1.15 -31.39
CA THR A 271 -4.80 -0.02 -31.87
C THR A 271 -3.35 0.39 -32.12
N ASP A 272 -2.45 -0.56 -32.39
CA ASP A 272 -1.06 -0.29 -32.74
C ASP A 272 -0.91 0.15 -34.23
N LYS A 273 -1.93 0.79 -34.80
CA LYS A 273 -1.98 1.25 -36.20
C LYS A 273 -2.63 2.64 -36.24
N ASP A 274 -2.56 3.37 -37.37
CA ASP A 274 -3.14 4.72 -37.52
C ASP A 274 -4.64 4.87 -37.10
N ASP A 275 -4.93 5.58 -36.00
CA ASP A 275 -6.28 5.81 -35.47
C ASP A 275 -6.73 7.28 -35.47
N TRP A 276 -8.05 7.48 -35.60
CA TRP A 276 -8.71 8.78 -35.56
C TRP A 276 -9.65 8.87 -34.36
N PHE A 277 -9.36 9.78 -33.45
CA PHE A 277 -10.19 10.07 -32.29
C PHE A 277 -10.94 11.39 -32.44
N GLU A 278 -12.27 11.33 -32.32
CA GLU A 278 -13.12 12.51 -32.19
C GLU A 278 -13.70 12.64 -30.79
N ILE A 279 -13.44 13.78 -30.15
CA ILE A 279 -13.94 14.11 -28.83
C ILE A 279 -14.82 15.35 -28.93
N GLU A 280 -16.13 15.15 -28.82
CA GLU A 280 -17.12 16.22 -28.86
C GLU A 280 -17.51 16.66 -27.44
N ARG A 281 -17.18 17.91 -27.12
CA ARG A 281 -17.54 18.56 -25.85
C ARG A 281 -18.94 19.13 -25.93
N MET A 282 -19.89 18.46 -25.27
CA MET A 282 -21.32 18.76 -25.32
C MET A 282 -21.80 19.52 -24.06
N PRO A 283 -22.99 20.15 -24.10
CA PRO A 283 -23.59 20.79 -22.92
C PRO A 283 -23.80 19.82 -21.74
N GLN A 284 -24.01 20.38 -20.54
CA GLN A 284 -24.38 19.63 -19.33
C GLN A 284 -23.32 18.59 -18.88
N GLY A 285 -22.07 18.76 -19.26
CA GLY A 285 -20.98 17.87 -18.86
C GLY A 285 -20.99 16.53 -19.58
N GLN A 286 -21.62 16.46 -20.75
CA GLN A 286 -21.52 15.32 -21.65
C GLN A 286 -20.26 15.43 -22.52
N THR A 287 -19.61 14.31 -22.80
CA THR A 287 -18.50 14.23 -23.75
C THR A 287 -18.67 12.96 -24.57
N LYS A 288 -18.88 13.11 -25.88
CA LYS A 288 -18.90 11.98 -26.81
C LYS A 288 -17.47 11.71 -27.27
N VAL A 289 -17.05 10.45 -27.17
CA VAL A 289 -15.76 9.98 -27.68
C VAL A 289 -16.06 8.93 -28.75
N SER A 290 -15.52 9.13 -29.94
CA SER A 290 -15.56 8.16 -31.04
C SER A 290 -14.13 7.89 -31.52
N ALA A 291 -13.78 6.63 -31.74
CA ALA A 291 -12.48 6.20 -32.27
C ALA A 291 -12.68 5.37 -33.54
N TYR A 292 -11.87 5.61 -34.56
CA TYR A 292 -11.95 4.96 -35.88
C TYR A 292 -10.57 4.56 -36.38
N ARG A 293 -10.49 3.47 -37.14
CA ARG A 293 -9.31 3.18 -37.95
C ARG A 293 -9.13 4.22 -39.05
N ILE A 294 -7.88 4.55 -39.37
CA ILE A 294 -7.53 5.27 -40.60
C ILE A 294 -7.08 4.24 -41.65
N LYS A 295 -7.75 4.24 -42.80
CA LYS A 295 -7.38 3.42 -43.97
C LYS A 295 -7.35 4.29 -45.21
N GLY A 296 -6.23 4.28 -45.93
CA GLY A 296 -6.07 5.13 -47.13
C GLY A 296 -6.14 6.64 -46.86
N GLY A 297 -5.93 7.08 -45.61
CA GLY A 297 -6.05 8.48 -45.20
C GLY A 297 -7.47 8.94 -44.86
N GLU A 298 -8.45 8.04 -44.89
CA GLU A 298 -9.84 8.32 -44.53
C GLU A 298 -10.27 7.51 -43.29
N LYS A 299 -11.32 7.97 -42.61
CA LYS A 299 -11.94 7.21 -41.52
C LYS A 299 -12.61 5.97 -42.08
N ALA A 300 -12.33 4.83 -41.48
CA ALA A 300 -12.91 3.55 -41.85
C ALA A 300 -13.70 2.95 -40.67
N ASP A 301 -13.19 1.87 -40.08
CA ASP A 301 -13.90 1.05 -39.11
C ASP A 301 -14.03 1.73 -37.75
N LEU A 302 -15.22 1.63 -37.14
CA LEU A 302 -15.49 2.16 -35.80
C LEU A 302 -14.93 1.21 -34.74
N LEU A 303 -14.08 1.72 -33.86
CA LEU A 303 -13.49 1.00 -32.73
C LEU A 303 -14.26 1.21 -31.42
N HIS A 304 -14.64 2.46 -31.17
CA HIS A 304 -15.28 2.87 -29.92
C HIS A 304 -16.26 4.00 -30.18
N GLU A 305 -17.43 3.96 -29.56
CA GLU A 305 -18.31 5.13 -29.46
C GLU A 305 -19.06 5.14 -28.14
N ARG A 306 -18.89 6.22 -27.36
CA ARG A 306 -19.59 6.37 -26.08
C ARG A 306 -19.80 7.83 -25.69
N ILE A 307 -20.94 8.11 -25.03
CA ILE A 307 -21.20 9.39 -24.38
C ILE A 307 -20.95 9.23 -22.88
N TYR A 308 -19.95 9.95 -22.38
CA TYR A 308 -19.62 10.02 -20.96
C TYR A 308 -20.31 11.22 -20.31
N LYS A 309 -20.82 11.03 -19.09
CA LYS A 309 -21.49 12.08 -18.31
C LYS A 309 -20.65 12.43 -17.08
N LYS A 310 -20.42 13.72 -16.81
CA LYS A 310 -19.61 14.16 -15.66
C LYS A 310 -20.15 13.69 -14.29
N ALA A 311 -21.45 13.44 -14.19
CA ALA A 311 -22.06 12.87 -13.00
C ALA A 311 -21.43 11.52 -12.64
N GLU A 312 -21.20 10.69 -13.65
CA GLU A 312 -20.66 9.33 -13.57
C GLU A 312 -19.13 9.34 -13.70
N THR A 313 -18.60 9.92 -14.78
CA THR A 313 -17.18 9.90 -15.14
C THR A 313 -16.48 11.21 -14.81
N LYS A 314 -15.41 11.14 -13.98
CA LYS A 314 -14.65 12.32 -13.54
C LYS A 314 -13.52 12.69 -14.48
N GLU A 315 -12.93 11.69 -15.13
CA GLU A 315 -11.77 11.86 -15.99
C GLU A 315 -11.73 10.74 -17.05
N ILE A 316 -11.29 11.08 -18.26
CA ILE A 316 -11.14 10.17 -19.41
C ILE A 316 -9.66 10.14 -19.80
N TRP A 317 -9.11 8.94 -19.96
CA TRP A 317 -7.77 8.65 -20.47
C TRP A 317 -7.93 7.99 -21.84
N LEU A 318 -7.41 8.65 -22.86
CA LEU A 318 -7.50 8.25 -24.26
C LEU A 318 -6.09 7.98 -24.76
N TYR A 319 -5.79 6.73 -25.10
CA TYR A 319 -4.48 6.29 -25.58
C TYR A 319 -4.55 6.00 -27.07
N GLY A 320 -3.66 6.61 -27.85
CA GLY A 320 -3.43 6.31 -29.27
C GLY A 320 -2.74 4.97 -29.46
N LEU A 321 -1.73 4.69 -28.62
CA LEU A 321 -0.84 3.52 -28.60
C LEU A 321 0.38 3.67 -29.52
N ASP A 322 0.26 3.34 -30.80
CA ASP A 322 1.39 3.34 -31.75
C ASP A 322 0.97 3.91 -33.11
N ASP A 323 1.94 4.02 -34.02
CA ASP A 323 1.77 4.49 -35.40
C ASP A 323 1.40 6.00 -35.49
N LYS A 324 0.41 6.40 -36.29
CA LYS A 324 0.06 7.81 -36.50
C LYS A 324 -1.38 8.07 -36.13
N ASP A 325 -1.58 8.70 -34.98
CA ASP A 325 -2.91 9.01 -34.52
C ASP A 325 -3.29 10.46 -34.75
N TYR A 326 -4.59 10.68 -34.94
CA TYR A 326 -5.17 12.01 -35.08
C TYR A 326 -6.24 12.25 -34.02
N PHE A 327 -6.02 13.26 -33.18
CA PHE A 327 -6.90 13.64 -32.08
C PHE A 327 -7.60 14.96 -32.36
N LEU A 328 -8.93 14.91 -32.52
CA LEU A 328 -9.79 16.09 -32.71
C LEU A 328 -10.64 16.34 -31.46
N VAL A 329 -10.40 17.46 -30.76
CA VAL A 329 -11.26 17.90 -29.65
C VAL A 329 -12.07 19.13 -30.06
N LYS A 330 -13.38 18.94 -30.26
CA LYS A 330 -14.30 19.98 -30.76
C LYS A 330 -15.47 20.22 -29.81
N GLY A 331 -16.31 21.23 -30.12
CA GLY A 331 -17.51 21.58 -29.35
C GLY A 331 -17.28 22.64 -28.27
N LYS A 332 -18.37 23.32 -27.87
CA LYS A 332 -18.39 24.45 -26.92
C LYS A 332 -19.20 24.15 -25.64
N GLY A 333 -19.24 22.87 -25.25
CA GLY A 333 -19.95 22.42 -24.06
C GLY A 333 -19.50 23.05 -22.74
N SER A 334 -20.29 22.83 -21.68
CA SER A 334 -20.04 23.32 -20.32
C SER A 334 -19.93 22.17 -19.33
N ASN A 335 -19.47 22.44 -18.11
CA ASN A 335 -19.32 21.43 -17.04
C ASN A 335 -18.44 20.23 -17.46
N LEU A 336 -17.32 20.50 -18.14
CA LEU A 336 -16.52 19.48 -18.85
C LEU A 336 -15.86 18.44 -17.92
N ILE A 337 -15.78 17.20 -18.43
CA ILE A 337 -14.98 16.08 -17.91
C ILE A 337 -13.52 16.32 -18.25
N LYS A 338 -12.60 16.03 -17.32
CA LYS A 338 -11.17 16.13 -17.57
C LYS A 338 -10.75 15.08 -18.59
N LEU A 339 -10.00 15.48 -19.61
CA LEU A 339 -9.53 14.59 -20.67
C LEU A 339 -8.01 14.57 -20.67
N ARG A 340 -7.44 13.38 -20.71
CA ARG A 340 -6.04 13.12 -20.97
C ARG A 340 -5.95 12.38 -22.28
N ILE A 341 -5.15 12.91 -23.19
CA ILE A 341 -4.83 12.31 -24.49
C ILE A 341 -3.38 11.92 -24.40
N ILE A 342 -3.09 10.66 -24.68
CA ILE A 342 -1.76 10.08 -24.68
C ILE A 342 -1.54 9.61 -26.12
N GLY A 343 -0.54 10.18 -26.79
CA GLY A 343 -0.18 9.77 -28.15
C GLY A 343 0.32 8.34 -28.17
N GLY A 344 1.50 8.14 -27.59
CA GLY A 344 2.13 6.84 -27.48
C GLY A 344 3.43 6.88 -28.25
N LEU A 345 3.75 5.81 -28.97
CA LEU A 345 4.94 5.77 -29.81
C LEU A 345 4.63 6.35 -31.19
N ASN A 346 5.64 6.97 -31.81
CA ASN A 346 5.61 7.51 -33.17
C ASN A 346 4.96 8.89 -33.33
N ASN A 347 4.19 9.15 -34.40
CA ASN A 347 3.89 10.53 -34.83
C ASN A 347 2.41 10.84 -34.78
N ASP A 348 2.05 11.64 -33.78
CA ASP A 348 0.67 12.00 -33.53
C ASP A 348 0.34 13.44 -33.90
N GLN A 349 -0.93 13.67 -34.22
CA GLN A 349 -1.48 14.97 -34.58
C GLN A 349 -2.60 15.38 -33.64
N TYR A 350 -2.49 16.58 -33.10
CA TYR A 350 -3.41 17.11 -32.10
C TYR A 350 -4.13 18.37 -32.62
N ASP A 351 -5.37 18.22 -33.08
CA ASP A 351 -6.29 19.31 -33.39
C ASP A 351 -7.24 19.57 -32.20
N ILE A 352 -6.71 20.27 -31.20
CA ILE A 352 -7.45 20.60 -30.00
C ILE A 352 -8.18 21.93 -30.20
N GLN A 353 -9.39 21.94 -30.72
CA GLN A 353 -10.14 23.18 -30.93
C GLN A 353 -10.68 23.76 -29.60
N ASN A 354 -10.99 22.89 -28.64
CA ASN A 354 -11.35 23.22 -27.26
C ASN A 354 -10.37 22.59 -26.25
N GLY A 355 -9.44 23.39 -25.73
CA GLY A 355 -8.41 22.94 -24.78
C GLY A 355 -8.83 22.94 -23.31
N ASN A 356 -10.08 23.29 -22.98
CA ASN A 356 -10.49 23.39 -21.57
C ASN A 356 -10.53 22.00 -20.92
N LYS A 357 -9.76 21.83 -19.83
CA LYS A 357 -9.50 20.55 -19.14
C LYS A 357 -8.98 19.44 -20.07
N VAL A 358 -8.26 19.80 -21.12
CA VAL A 358 -7.53 18.85 -21.97
C VAL A 358 -6.06 18.87 -21.58
N HIS A 359 -5.52 17.69 -21.33
CA HIS A 359 -4.10 17.46 -21.15
C HIS A 359 -3.60 16.51 -22.24
N VAL A 360 -2.52 16.87 -22.92
CA VAL A 360 -1.88 16.05 -23.96
C VAL A 360 -0.54 15.54 -23.41
N TYR A 361 -0.25 14.25 -23.58
CA TYR A 361 0.95 13.56 -23.13
C TYR A 361 1.59 12.85 -24.31
N ASP A 362 2.89 13.05 -24.49
CA ASP A 362 3.64 12.44 -25.58
C ASP A 362 5.16 12.56 -25.35
N PHE A 363 5.94 11.74 -26.05
CA PHE A 363 7.40 11.74 -26.00
C PHE A 363 8.00 12.98 -26.66
N ARG A 364 9.00 13.59 -26.03
CA ARG A 364 9.75 14.71 -26.61
C ARG A 364 10.67 14.26 -27.73
N SER A 365 11.20 13.05 -27.60
CA SER A 365 12.10 12.40 -28.57
C SER A 365 11.41 11.93 -29.85
N LYS A 366 10.07 11.96 -29.90
CA LYS A 366 9.25 11.59 -31.05
C LYS A 366 8.69 12.82 -31.76
N LYS A 367 8.18 12.64 -32.98
CA LYS A 367 7.71 13.74 -33.82
C LYS A 367 6.22 13.96 -33.57
N ASN A 368 5.85 15.08 -32.96
CA ASN A 368 4.45 15.34 -32.59
C ASN A 368 3.98 16.64 -33.26
N THR A 369 2.77 16.66 -33.80
CA THR A 369 2.21 17.81 -34.53
C THR A 369 1.06 18.45 -33.75
N LEU A 370 1.31 19.61 -33.14
CA LEU A 370 0.29 20.40 -32.46
C LEU A 370 -0.35 21.39 -33.44
N VAL A 371 -1.56 21.09 -33.94
CA VAL A 371 -2.23 21.92 -34.98
C VAL A 371 -2.71 23.26 -34.40
N THR A 372 -3.33 23.26 -33.22
CA THR A 372 -3.89 24.48 -32.59
C THR A 372 -3.12 24.95 -31.36
N GLY A 373 -2.30 24.07 -30.76
CA GLY A 373 -1.57 24.32 -29.50
C GLY A 373 -2.43 24.53 -28.25
N LYS A 374 -3.76 24.38 -28.32
CA LYS A 374 -4.65 24.56 -27.15
C LYS A 374 -4.62 23.35 -26.22
N GLY A 375 -4.89 23.59 -24.94
CA GLY A 375 -4.80 22.57 -23.89
C GLY A 375 -3.51 22.69 -23.09
N ARG A 376 -3.27 21.74 -22.19
CA ARG A 376 -2.02 21.65 -21.43
C ARG A 376 -1.17 20.52 -22.03
N ASN A 377 -0.06 20.85 -22.66
CA ASN A 377 0.79 19.89 -23.34
C ASN A 377 1.97 19.48 -22.43
N HIS A 378 2.10 18.18 -22.18
CA HIS A 378 3.11 17.54 -21.34
C HIS A 378 4.02 16.70 -22.24
N ILE A 379 4.91 17.38 -22.97
CA ILE A 379 5.82 16.75 -23.93
C ILE A 379 7.17 16.47 -23.24
N ARG A 380 7.31 15.24 -22.74
CA ARG A 380 8.48 14.77 -21.97
C ARG A 380 8.73 13.29 -22.24
N ASP A 381 9.99 12.88 -22.17
CA ASP A 381 10.36 11.46 -22.32
C ASP A 381 10.15 10.74 -20.97
N ASP A 382 8.92 10.26 -20.75
CA ASP A 382 8.47 9.57 -19.56
C ASP A 382 7.74 8.30 -20.00
N TYR A 383 8.45 7.17 -19.97
CA TYR A 383 7.96 5.90 -20.50
C TYR A 383 6.67 5.46 -19.79
N ASP A 384 6.64 5.63 -18.48
CA ASP A 384 5.58 5.18 -17.60
C ASP A 384 4.26 5.97 -17.78
N THR A 385 4.37 7.27 -18.07
CA THR A 385 3.23 8.15 -18.28
C THR A 385 2.73 8.12 -19.73
N ASN A 386 3.64 7.96 -20.70
CA ASN A 386 3.30 8.03 -22.12
C ASN A 386 2.92 6.68 -22.73
N ASN A 387 3.10 5.57 -22.03
CA ASN A 387 2.66 4.26 -22.51
C ASN A 387 1.43 3.76 -21.75
N TYR A 388 0.63 2.97 -22.45
CA TYR A 388 -0.51 2.28 -21.86
C TYR A 388 -0.04 1.05 -21.08
N ASP A 389 -0.43 0.99 -19.80
CA ASP A 389 -0.32 -0.20 -18.97
C ASP A 389 -1.67 -0.45 -18.28
N TYR A 390 -2.34 -1.53 -18.66
CA TYR A 390 -3.65 -1.88 -18.11
C TYR A 390 -3.56 -2.23 -16.61
N LYS A 391 -2.38 -2.66 -16.10
CA LYS A 391 -2.13 -2.99 -14.69
C LYS A 391 -1.99 -1.75 -13.80
N ARG A 392 -2.07 -0.55 -14.36
CA ARG A 392 -2.00 0.72 -13.64
C ARG A 392 -3.36 1.44 -13.59
N PRO A 393 -4.47 0.81 -13.16
CA PRO A 393 -5.71 1.56 -12.99
C PRO A 393 -5.60 2.51 -11.78
N LYS A 394 -6.63 3.35 -11.65
CA LYS A 394 -6.74 4.37 -10.60
C LYS A 394 -7.38 3.80 -9.35
N TYR A 395 -6.57 3.49 -8.33
CA TYR A 395 -7.06 2.97 -7.06
C TYR A 395 -6.53 3.74 -5.85
N ASN A 396 -7.42 4.42 -5.12
CA ASN A 396 -7.04 5.15 -3.90
C ASN A 396 -7.29 4.29 -2.65
N SER A 397 -6.37 4.36 -1.70
CA SER A 397 -6.45 3.67 -0.40
C SER A 397 -6.31 4.65 0.75
N ASN A 398 -7.02 4.37 1.85
CA ASN A 398 -6.93 5.13 3.10
C ASN A 398 -6.80 4.13 4.25
N VAL A 399 -5.80 4.33 5.11
CA VAL A 399 -5.51 3.49 6.27
C VAL A 399 -5.48 4.38 7.51
N LEU A 400 -6.21 3.99 8.55
CA LEU A 400 -6.20 4.64 9.85
C LEU A 400 -5.72 3.61 10.88
N ILE A 401 -4.57 3.88 11.51
CA ILE A 401 -3.94 2.99 12.48
C ILE A 401 -3.90 3.70 13.83
N PRO A 402 -4.38 3.09 14.92
CA PRO A 402 -4.14 3.60 16.26
C PRO A 402 -2.68 3.38 16.66
N THR A 403 -2.07 4.37 17.31
CA THR A 403 -0.73 4.25 17.89
C THR A 403 -0.85 4.18 19.41
N LEU A 404 -0.24 3.16 20.03
CA LEU A 404 -0.17 3.01 21.49
C LEU A 404 1.29 2.74 21.88
N GLY A 405 1.68 3.27 23.03
CA GLY A 405 2.98 2.98 23.63
C GLY A 405 3.07 3.56 25.03
N GLY A 406 4.15 3.28 25.74
CA GLY A 406 4.41 3.95 26.99
C GLY A 406 5.77 3.63 27.58
N ASN A 407 6.30 4.62 28.31
CA ASN A 407 7.55 4.56 29.04
C ASN A 407 7.47 5.59 30.19
N PRO A 408 8.40 5.58 31.16
CA PRO A 408 8.30 6.47 32.32
C PRO A 408 8.32 7.96 31.96
N ASP A 409 9.05 8.35 30.92
CA ASP A 409 9.14 9.75 30.48
C ASP A 409 7.85 10.24 29.82
N ASP A 410 7.27 9.45 28.90
CA ASP A 410 6.09 9.82 28.11
C ASP A 410 4.76 9.49 28.82
N GLY A 411 4.81 8.55 29.77
CA GLY A 411 3.62 7.93 30.36
C GLY A 411 2.93 7.02 29.35
N PHE A 412 1.60 6.99 29.36
CA PHE A 412 0.81 6.34 28.32
C PHE A 412 0.68 7.27 27.11
N LYS A 413 1.12 6.77 25.96
CA LYS A 413 0.97 7.40 24.64
C LYS A 413 -0.21 6.79 23.91
N ILE A 414 -1.14 7.64 23.46
CA ILE A 414 -2.22 7.26 22.56
C ILE A 414 -2.27 8.21 21.37
N GLY A 415 -2.45 7.66 20.18
CA GLY A 415 -2.51 8.46 18.98
C GLY A 415 -3.18 7.76 17.80
N LEU A 416 -3.17 8.45 16.67
CA LEU A 416 -3.73 8.00 15.40
C LEU A 416 -2.78 8.39 14.27
N ALA A 417 -2.58 7.47 13.33
CA ALA A 417 -1.88 7.71 12.07
C ALA A 417 -2.83 7.42 10.89
N ASN A 418 -3.12 8.43 10.08
CA ASN A 418 -3.88 8.29 8.85
C ASN A 418 -2.96 8.40 7.63
N THR A 419 -2.92 7.35 6.80
CA THR A 419 -2.22 7.35 5.52
C THR A 419 -3.23 7.28 4.38
N TRP A 420 -3.33 8.37 3.60
CA TRP A 420 -4.15 8.45 2.41
C TRP A 420 -3.27 8.45 1.15
N THR A 421 -3.36 7.39 0.35
CA THR A 421 -2.61 7.22 -0.89
C THR A 421 -3.55 7.39 -2.09
N ILE A 422 -3.17 8.30 -3.00
CA ILE A 422 -3.90 8.64 -4.21
C ILE A 422 -3.09 8.15 -5.41
N ASN A 423 -3.65 7.22 -6.18
CA ASN A 423 -3.05 6.71 -7.42
C ASN A 423 -3.83 7.27 -8.61
N GLY A 424 -3.32 8.33 -9.20
CA GLY A 424 -3.83 8.99 -10.40
C GLY A 424 -3.15 8.53 -11.69
N PHE A 425 -3.20 9.39 -12.70
CA PHE A 425 -2.56 9.13 -14.00
C PHE A 425 -1.03 9.15 -13.87
N GLU A 426 -0.46 10.32 -13.56
CA GLU A 426 0.96 10.49 -13.25
C GLU A 426 1.24 10.02 -11.82
N ARG A 427 2.15 9.06 -11.65
CA ARG A 427 2.48 8.44 -10.36
C ARG A 427 3.96 8.10 -10.28
N ASN A 428 4.55 8.23 -9.09
CA ASN A 428 5.95 7.88 -8.83
C ASN A 428 6.21 7.66 -7.33
N PRO A 429 5.83 6.53 -6.71
CA PRO A 429 4.99 5.44 -7.24
C PRO A 429 3.49 5.73 -7.13
N PHE A 430 3.09 6.73 -6.33
CA PHE A 430 1.73 7.24 -6.19
C PHE A 430 1.63 8.66 -6.77
N THR A 431 0.43 9.18 -7.01
CA THR A 431 0.27 10.59 -7.42
C THR A 431 0.43 11.53 -6.24
N ALA A 432 -0.17 11.17 -5.11
CA ALA A 432 0.00 11.88 -3.86
C ALA A 432 -0.14 10.91 -2.68
N LYS A 433 0.60 11.17 -1.61
CA LYS A 433 0.47 10.47 -0.33
C LYS A 433 0.42 11.49 0.79
N HIS A 434 -0.57 11.35 1.66
CA HIS A 434 -0.76 12.19 2.84
C HIS A 434 -0.66 11.31 4.07
N VAL A 435 0.20 11.68 5.02
CA VAL A 435 0.33 11.02 6.32
C VAL A 435 0.06 12.04 7.40
N PHE A 436 -1.01 11.85 8.16
CA PHE A 436 -1.35 12.66 9.33
C PHE A 436 -1.11 11.83 10.58
N THR A 437 -0.41 12.38 11.56
CA THR A 437 -0.19 11.74 12.86
C THR A 437 -0.64 12.69 13.96
N ALA A 438 -1.31 12.16 14.98
CA ALA A 438 -1.66 12.89 16.18
C ALA A 438 -1.37 11.99 17.39
N ASN A 439 -0.58 12.46 18.35
CA ASN A 439 -0.24 11.71 19.56
C ASN A 439 -0.48 12.56 20.81
N TYR A 440 -0.94 11.91 21.88
CA TYR A 440 -1.09 12.48 23.22
C TYR A 440 -0.20 11.70 24.21
N PHE A 441 0.44 12.42 25.13
CA PHE A 441 1.37 11.88 26.13
C PHE A 441 0.83 12.16 27.53
N SER A 442 0.51 11.12 28.30
CA SER A 442 -0.18 11.30 29.59
C SER A 442 0.69 11.91 30.68
N SER A 443 2.01 11.68 30.66
CA SER A 443 2.91 12.18 31.72
C SER A 443 3.02 13.69 31.71
N THR A 444 3.03 14.30 30.53
CA THR A 444 3.16 15.76 30.39
C THR A 444 1.85 16.43 30.05
N GLN A 445 0.83 15.66 29.67
CA GLN A 445 -0.43 16.16 29.07
C GLN A 445 -0.19 16.95 27.78
N GLY A 446 0.95 16.71 27.13
CA GLY A 446 1.29 17.29 25.84
C GLY A 446 0.74 16.48 24.67
N PHE A 447 0.68 17.10 23.50
CA PHE A 447 0.37 16.43 22.25
C PHE A 447 1.25 16.91 21.11
N ASP A 448 1.42 16.06 20.10
CA ASP A 448 2.01 16.41 18.82
C ASP A 448 1.05 16.13 17.66
N LEU A 449 1.12 16.98 16.64
CA LEU A 449 0.44 16.82 15.37
C LEU A 449 1.49 16.90 14.27
N ALA A 450 1.48 15.95 13.33
CA ALA A 450 2.41 15.94 12.20
C ALA A 450 1.67 15.67 10.89
N TYR A 451 2.14 16.30 9.83
CA TYR A 451 1.69 16.08 8.45
C TYR A 451 2.91 15.88 7.54
N ASN A 452 2.88 14.81 6.73
CA ASN A 452 3.80 14.62 5.62
C ASN A 452 2.98 14.45 4.34
N GLY A 453 3.23 15.31 3.35
CA GLY A 453 2.62 15.26 2.04
C GLY A 453 3.67 15.02 0.97
N GLU A 454 3.42 14.09 0.07
CA GLU A 454 4.30 13.81 -1.06
C GLU A 454 3.52 13.79 -2.37
N PHE A 455 4.03 14.43 -3.41
CA PHE A 455 3.34 14.63 -4.69
C PHE A 455 4.27 14.28 -5.85
N ALA A 456 3.80 13.41 -6.75
CA ALA A 456 4.64 12.88 -7.81
C ALA A 456 5.06 13.90 -8.87
N ASN A 457 6.25 13.67 -9.43
CA ASN A 457 6.77 14.29 -10.65
C ASN A 457 6.71 15.82 -10.61
N ALA A 458 7.15 16.40 -9.50
CA ALA A 458 7.28 17.84 -9.37
C ALA A 458 8.38 18.40 -10.28
N ILE A 459 9.54 17.72 -10.34
CA ILE A 459 10.66 18.06 -11.22
C ILE A 459 11.28 16.76 -11.78
N GLY A 460 10.94 16.40 -13.02
CA GLY A 460 11.34 15.10 -13.58
C GLY A 460 10.80 13.96 -12.70
N ASP A 461 11.67 13.04 -12.30
CA ASP A 461 11.34 11.91 -11.42
C ASP A 461 11.44 12.26 -9.93
N TRP A 462 11.60 13.54 -9.59
CA TRP A 462 11.59 14.01 -8.21
C TRP A 462 10.18 14.43 -7.79
N ASN A 463 9.77 13.94 -6.63
CA ASN A 463 8.52 14.27 -5.99
C ASN A 463 8.68 15.48 -5.10
N LEU A 464 7.64 16.33 -5.01
CA LEU A 464 7.56 17.37 -3.99
C LEU A 464 7.22 16.73 -2.66
N TYR A 465 7.97 17.08 -1.62
CA TYR A 465 7.72 16.70 -0.24
C TYR A 465 7.43 17.93 0.60
N LEU A 466 6.38 17.87 1.41
CA LEU A 466 5.97 18.89 2.36
C LEU A 466 5.86 18.23 3.73
N ASN A 467 6.38 18.87 4.76
CA ASN A 467 6.21 18.41 6.12
C ASN A 467 5.81 19.56 7.05
N GLY A 468 5.05 19.22 8.08
CA GLY A 468 4.70 20.13 9.17
C GLY A 468 4.57 19.38 10.48
N LYS A 469 4.97 20.04 11.57
CA LYS A 469 4.83 19.52 12.93
C LYS A 469 4.38 20.65 13.86
N PHE A 470 3.53 20.31 14.80
CA PHE A 470 3.10 21.16 15.89
C PHE A 470 3.20 20.38 17.19
N THR A 471 3.79 20.95 18.23
CA THR A 471 3.70 20.44 19.60
C THR A 471 2.98 21.43 20.48
N SER A 472 2.20 20.94 21.44
CA SER A 472 1.62 21.78 22.48
C SER A 472 2.68 22.34 23.43
N PRO A 473 2.43 23.46 24.13
CA PRO A 473 3.27 23.96 25.23
C PRO A 473 3.66 22.92 26.29
N ASN A 474 2.78 21.94 26.54
CA ASN A 474 3.03 20.87 27.51
C ASN A 474 3.83 19.68 26.94
N TYR A 475 4.25 19.72 25.67
CA TYR A 475 5.18 18.73 25.14
C TYR A 475 6.54 18.97 25.79
N ALA A 476 7.21 17.91 26.25
CA ALA A 476 8.49 18.06 26.92
C ALA A 476 9.52 17.07 26.38
N ILE A 477 10.77 17.52 26.42
CA ILE A 477 11.96 16.67 26.33
C ILE A 477 12.65 16.66 27.69
N ASN A 478 13.66 15.81 27.89
CA ASN A 478 14.47 15.90 29.09
C ASN A 478 15.82 16.61 28.80
N PHE A 479 16.38 17.24 29.82
CA PHE A 479 17.72 17.81 29.80
C PHE A 479 18.40 17.67 31.18
N PHE A 480 19.57 17.03 31.18
CA PHE A 480 20.38 16.77 32.38
C PHE A 480 21.67 17.62 32.42
N GLY A 481 21.82 18.55 31.48
CA GLY A 481 23.06 19.28 31.24
C GLY A 481 23.90 18.64 30.14
N PHE A 482 24.94 19.37 29.69
CA PHE A 482 25.96 18.82 28.81
C PHE A 482 26.92 17.91 29.60
N GLY A 483 27.29 16.78 28.99
CA GLY A 483 28.26 15.85 29.55
C GLY A 483 27.83 14.40 29.47
N ASN A 484 28.83 13.52 29.52
CA ASN A 484 28.67 12.06 29.47
C ASN A 484 28.42 11.41 30.83
N SER A 485 28.61 12.17 31.92
CA SER A 485 28.50 11.70 33.31
C SER A 485 27.66 12.66 34.18
N THR A 486 26.67 13.31 33.58
CA THR A 486 25.73 14.17 34.30
C THR A 486 24.92 13.35 35.31
N PRO A 487 24.63 13.87 36.51
CA PRO A 487 23.83 13.15 37.50
C PRO A 487 22.38 12.98 37.05
N ASN A 488 21.67 12.00 37.61
CA ASN A 488 20.21 11.87 37.52
C ASN A 488 19.62 12.02 38.93
N PRO A 489 19.32 13.26 39.36
CA PRO A 489 18.91 13.53 40.74
C PRO A 489 17.68 12.73 41.19
N GLU A 490 16.76 12.41 40.29
CA GLU A 490 15.59 11.57 40.62
C GLU A 490 15.98 10.11 40.91
N ALA A 491 16.94 9.56 40.19
CA ALA A 491 17.46 8.22 40.46
C ALA A 491 18.35 8.20 41.72
N ASP A 492 19.07 9.29 42.00
CA ASP A 492 19.98 9.43 43.14
C ASP A 492 19.23 9.71 44.46
N ASP A 493 18.17 10.52 44.43
CA ASP A 493 17.35 10.91 45.60
C ASP A 493 15.88 11.17 45.20
N SER A 494 15.12 10.08 45.05
CA SER A 494 13.70 10.11 44.68
C SER A 494 12.77 10.73 45.74
N ASP A 495 13.27 10.97 46.96
CA ASP A 495 12.50 11.67 48.01
C ASP A 495 12.53 13.20 47.79
N MET A 496 13.56 13.70 47.09
CA MET A 496 13.78 15.13 46.84
C MET A 496 13.42 15.55 45.41
N PHE A 497 13.67 14.70 44.41
CA PHE A 497 13.48 15.03 43.00
C PHE A 497 12.52 14.07 42.31
N ASP A 498 11.62 14.62 41.49
CA ASP A 498 10.76 13.85 40.60
C ASP A 498 11.26 13.89 39.15
N LEU A 499 10.62 13.10 38.28
CA LEU A 499 10.97 13.04 36.86
C LEU A 499 10.83 14.39 36.16
N ASP A 500 9.97 15.28 36.66
CA ASP A 500 9.74 16.58 36.06
C ASP A 500 10.92 17.53 36.27
N TYR A 501 11.79 17.30 37.27
CA TYR A 501 12.95 18.15 37.56
C TYR A 501 13.84 18.39 36.32
N ASN A 502 14.01 17.37 35.47
CA ASN A 502 14.78 17.44 34.23
C ASN A 502 13.94 17.65 32.97
N ARG A 503 12.61 17.81 33.08
CA ARG A 503 11.75 18.04 31.91
C ARG A 503 11.81 19.49 31.48
N VAL A 504 11.96 19.69 30.17
CA VAL A 504 11.95 20.98 29.51
C VAL A 504 10.79 21.02 28.53
N LYS A 505 9.86 21.93 28.78
CA LYS A 505 8.66 22.12 27.97
C LYS A 505 8.99 22.95 26.73
N LEU A 506 8.62 22.44 25.55
CA LEU A 506 8.91 23.05 24.26
C LEU A 506 7.66 23.11 23.38
N GLY A 507 7.22 24.33 23.09
CA GLY A 507 6.36 24.61 21.96
C GLY A 507 7.17 24.55 20.66
N THR A 508 6.68 23.85 19.64
CA THR A 508 7.40 23.74 18.36
C THR A 508 6.43 23.83 17.20
N ILE A 509 6.74 24.73 16.27
CA ILE A 509 6.09 24.81 14.97
C ILE A 509 7.14 24.58 13.90
N THR A 510 6.89 23.62 13.03
CA THR A 510 7.78 23.30 11.92
C THR A 510 7.04 23.27 10.61
N GLY A 511 7.67 23.79 9.55
CA GLY A 511 7.16 23.74 8.19
C GLY A 511 8.30 23.62 7.20
N GLY A 512 8.25 22.61 6.33
CA GLY A 512 9.32 22.37 5.35
C GLY A 512 8.80 21.96 3.98
N LEU A 513 9.68 22.17 3.00
CA LEU A 513 9.50 21.76 1.62
C LEU A 513 10.79 21.11 1.10
N GLY A 514 10.64 20.10 0.26
CA GLY A 514 11.77 19.38 -0.29
C GLY A 514 11.40 18.60 -1.54
N LEU A 515 12.40 17.87 -2.04
CA LEU A 515 12.28 16.96 -3.16
C LEU A 515 12.73 15.57 -2.73
N VAL A 516 12.06 14.55 -3.26
CA VAL A 516 12.34 13.14 -2.99
C VAL A 516 12.55 12.41 -4.31
N SER A 517 13.63 11.66 -4.41
CA SER A 517 13.91 10.75 -5.53
C SER A 517 14.06 9.33 -5.00
N ARG A 518 13.57 8.35 -5.77
CA ARG A 518 13.69 6.93 -5.44
C ARG A 518 14.43 6.18 -6.53
N GLY A 519 15.38 5.35 -6.10
CA GLY A 519 16.08 4.39 -6.96
C GLY A 519 15.36 3.04 -7.03
N GLU A 520 15.82 2.18 -7.95
CA GLU A 520 15.18 0.89 -8.26
C GLU A 520 15.25 -0.16 -7.12
N VAL A 521 16.14 0.03 -6.15
CA VAL A 521 16.38 -0.92 -5.04
C VAL A 521 15.94 -0.35 -3.69
N ASN A 522 14.80 0.33 -3.62
CA ASN A 522 14.26 0.93 -2.38
C ASN A 522 15.16 1.98 -1.70
N GLY A 523 16.11 2.54 -2.44
CA GLY A 523 16.88 3.70 -1.99
C GLY A 523 16.07 4.99 -2.19
N GLU A 524 16.00 5.82 -1.17
CA GLU A 524 15.28 7.09 -1.18
C GLU A 524 16.24 8.22 -0.82
N PHE A 525 16.37 9.20 -1.71
CA PHE A 525 17.14 10.42 -1.48
C PHE A 525 16.20 11.60 -1.31
N ARG A 526 16.39 12.38 -0.25
CA ARG A 526 15.62 13.60 0.02
C ARG A 526 16.54 14.81 0.13
N ILE A 527 16.11 15.95 -0.36
CA ILE A 527 16.76 17.24 -0.14
C ILE A 527 15.68 18.30 0.12
N GLY A 528 15.87 19.17 1.10
CA GLY A 528 14.85 20.16 1.43
C GLY A 528 15.33 21.26 2.36
N VAL A 529 14.42 22.21 2.57
CA VAL A 529 14.57 23.31 3.52
C VAL A 529 13.38 23.32 4.48
N GLN A 530 13.63 23.65 5.73
CA GLN A 530 12.65 23.63 6.79
C GLN A 530 12.83 24.85 7.69
N TYR A 531 11.72 25.49 8.04
CA TYR A 531 11.65 26.48 9.10
C TYR A 531 11.15 25.82 10.38
N GLU A 532 11.73 26.19 11.51
CA GLU A 532 11.44 25.67 12.84
C GLU A 532 11.40 26.84 13.83
N SER A 533 10.30 27.05 14.54
CA SER A 533 10.22 27.93 15.70
C SER A 533 10.07 27.07 16.94
N ILE A 534 10.93 27.32 17.93
CA ILE A 534 10.97 26.60 19.20
C ILE A 534 10.82 27.63 20.30
N GLU A 535 9.76 27.46 21.08
CA GLU A 535 9.43 28.27 22.24
C GLU A 535 9.72 27.46 23.51
N LEU A 536 10.62 27.99 24.32
CA LEU A 536 10.93 27.45 25.64
C LEU A 536 9.92 27.97 26.66
N GLU A 537 9.09 27.07 27.16
CA GLU A 537 8.05 27.40 28.15
C GLU A 537 8.65 27.54 29.55
N GLU A 538 8.28 28.60 30.25
CA GLU A 538 8.77 28.83 31.60
C GLU A 538 8.26 27.77 32.57
N THR A 539 9.19 27.23 33.36
CA THR A 539 8.90 26.28 34.43
C THR A 539 9.72 26.67 35.65
N GLU A 540 9.13 26.58 36.84
CA GLU A 540 9.80 26.83 38.11
C GLU A 540 10.40 25.53 38.69
N ASP A 541 11.44 25.67 39.51
CA ASP A 541 12.08 24.58 40.25
C ASP A 541 12.61 23.43 39.36
N ARG A 542 13.09 23.74 38.15
CA ARG A 542 13.66 22.77 37.21
C ARG A 542 15.16 22.92 37.06
N PHE A 543 15.82 21.84 36.65
CA PHE A 543 17.26 21.83 36.36
C PHE A 543 17.65 22.89 35.34
N ILE A 544 16.81 23.09 34.30
CA ILE A 544 17.08 24.09 33.25
C ILE A 544 17.25 25.49 33.85
N ASN A 545 16.50 25.87 34.90
CA ASN A 545 16.63 27.19 35.52
C ASN A 545 18.00 27.41 36.18
N ILE A 546 18.64 26.35 36.68
CA ILE A 546 19.98 26.40 37.29
C ILE A 546 21.05 26.50 36.20
N PHE A 547 20.88 25.73 35.13
CA PHE A 547 21.78 25.74 33.98
C PHE A 547 21.78 27.11 33.28
N THR A 548 20.62 27.77 33.20
CA THR A 548 20.41 28.98 32.39
C THR A 548 20.32 30.28 33.21
N ASN A 549 21.08 30.46 34.30
CA ASN A 549 21.06 31.66 35.20
C ASN A 549 21.18 33.06 34.51
N SER A 550 21.19 33.15 33.18
CA SER A 550 21.31 34.33 32.34
C SER A 550 20.41 34.35 31.07
N ILE A 551 19.44 33.46 30.92
CA ILE A 551 18.50 33.47 29.77
C ILE A 551 17.17 34.13 30.18
N PRO A 552 16.62 35.09 29.40
CA PRO A 552 15.30 35.69 29.65
C PRO A 552 14.19 34.62 29.71
N GLN A 553 13.19 34.88 30.57
CA GLN A 553 11.92 34.15 30.58
C GLN A 553 11.29 34.26 29.18
N GLU A 554 10.98 33.11 28.56
CA GLU A 554 10.58 32.91 27.15
C GLU A 554 11.69 33.18 26.12
N ILE A 555 12.29 32.10 25.59
CA ILE A 555 13.05 32.13 24.33
C ILE A 555 12.14 31.60 23.23
N ASP A 556 11.85 32.44 22.24
CA ASP A 556 11.35 32.01 20.93
C ASP A 556 12.49 32.20 19.93
N ASN A 557 13.04 31.08 19.44
CA ASN A 557 14.06 31.10 18.41
C ASN A 557 13.51 30.46 17.13
N GLY A 558 13.67 31.19 16.02
CA GLY A 558 13.47 30.71 14.68
C GLY A 558 14.76 30.13 14.09
N PHE A 559 14.62 29.04 13.36
CA PHE A 559 15.70 28.36 12.65
C PHE A 559 15.30 28.05 11.22
N VAL A 560 16.29 28.12 10.33
CA VAL A 560 16.21 27.57 8.98
C VAL A 560 17.22 26.44 8.84
N ARG A 561 16.71 25.27 8.46
CA ARG A 561 17.48 24.05 8.23
C ARG A 561 17.48 23.72 6.75
N ALA A 562 18.65 23.54 6.15
CA ALA A 562 18.82 22.86 4.87
C ALA A 562 19.29 21.44 5.15
N GLU A 563 18.62 20.44 4.58
CA GLU A 563 18.90 19.02 4.88
C GLU A 563 18.93 18.18 3.59
N ALA A 564 19.84 17.22 3.55
CA ALA A 564 19.84 16.11 2.61
C ALA A 564 19.88 14.78 3.38
N SER A 565 19.17 13.77 2.88
CA SER A 565 19.22 12.42 3.44
C SER A 565 19.14 11.35 2.36
N TYR A 566 19.78 10.21 2.65
CA TYR A 566 19.63 8.97 1.88
C TYR A 566 19.23 7.85 2.84
N LEU A 567 18.14 7.16 2.52
CA LEU A 567 17.61 6.01 3.25
C LEU A 567 17.56 4.81 2.29
N TYR A 568 18.18 3.72 2.70
CA TYR A 568 17.98 2.40 2.10
C TYR A 568 17.41 1.47 3.17
N GLU A 569 16.32 0.78 2.87
CA GLU A 569 15.69 -0.16 3.80
C GLU A 569 15.17 -1.38 3.04
N GLN A 570 15.53 -2.58 3.51
CA GLN A 570 15.04 -3.83 2.99
C GLN A 570 14.97 -4.88 4.11
N TYR A 571 13.77 -5.43 4.33
CA TYR A 571 13.52 -6.51 5.29
C TYR A 571 12.72 -7.62 4.62
N ASP A 572 12.85 -8.85 5.11
CA ASP A 572 12.08 -10.01 4.66
C ASP A 572 10.62 -9.99 5.17
N THR A 573 10.39 -9.60 6.42
CA THR A 573 9.05 -9.43 7.00
C THR A 573 8.99 -8.18 7.88
N PRO A 574 7.90 -7.36 7.82
CA PRO A 574 7.82 -6.13 8.61
C PRO A 574 7.68 -6.31 10.13
N ALA A 575 6.93 -7.30 10.62
CA ALA A 575 6.64 -7.43 12.05
C ALA A 575 7.78 -8.08 12.84
N PHE A 576 8.40 -9.12 12.31
CA PHE A 576 9.56 -9.81 12.90
C PHE A 576 10.67 -10.03 11.85
N PRO A 577 11.43 -8.99 11.45
CA PRO A 577 12.47 -9.13 10.45
C PRO A 577 13.51 -10.19 10.86
N THR A 578 13.69 -11.23 10.04
CA THR A 578 14.73 -12.26 10.27
C THR A 578 15.98 -12.00 9.43
N LEU A 579 15.82 -11.26 8.33
CA LEU A 579 16.91 -10.84 7.48
C LEU A 579 16.62 -9.43 6.92
N GLY A 580 17.57 -8.52 7.06
CA GLY A 580 17.49 -7.24 6.39
C GLY A 580 18.46 -6.21 6.89
N MET A 581 18.44 -5.05 6.26
CA MET A 581 19.33 -3.93 6.53
C MET A 581 18.59 -2.61 6.37
N GLN A 582 18.93 -1.65 7.22
CA GLN A 582 18.63 -0.24 7.03
C GLN A 582 19.93 0.55 7.08
N PHE A 583 20.13 1.42 6.11
CA PHE A 583 21.20 2.40 6.09
C PHE A 583 20.59 3.78 5.90
N LEU A 584 20.90 4.70 6.82
CA LEU A 584 20.48 6.09 6.77
C LEU A 584 21.71 6.97 6.92
N ILE A 585 21.82 7.97 6.05
CA ILE A 585 22.72 9.10 6.25
C ILE A 585 21.91 10.37 6.09
N ARG A 586 21.99 11.25 7.09
CA ARG A 586 21.35 12.57 7.08
C ARG A 586 22.39 13.62 7.38
N THR A 587 22.39 14.71 6.63
CA THR A 587 23.29 15.83 6.86
C THR A 587 22.57 17.13 6.57
N GLY A 588 22.96 18.19 7.26
CA GLY A 588 22.36 19.48 7.04
C GLY A 588 23.13 20.62 7.69
N TYR A 589 22.57 21.80 7.52
CA TYR A 589 23.04 23.05 8.10
C TYR A 589 21.86 23.77 8.72
N VAL A 590 22.02 24.25 9.94
CA VAL A 590 21.01 25.00 10.68
C VAL A 590 21.55 26.41 10.90
N SER A 591 20.74 27.41 10.60
CA SER A 591 20.98 28.80 10.93
C SER A 591 19.87 29.29 11.84
N ASN A 592 20.23 29.93 12.95
CA ASN A 592 19.30 30.76 13.69
C ASN A 592 18.97 32.00 12.83
N ILE A 593 17.74 32.51 12.91
CA ILE A 593 17.33 33.73 12.18
C ILE A 593 17.23 34.97 13.07
N ASP A 594 17.28 34.77 14.38
CA ASP A 594 17.20 35.81 15.40
C ASP A 594 18.61 36.22 15.90
N ASN A 595 19.63 35.41 15.63
CA ASN A 595 21.04 35.71 15.89
C ASN A 595 21.99 35.08 14.84
N ASP A 596 23.29 35.26 15.01
CA ASP A 596 24.32 34.83 14.05
C ASP A 596 24.74 33.34 14.20
N ASN A 597 24.11 32.59 15.12
CA ASN A 597 24.47 31.20 15.41
C ASN A 597 24.11 30.27 14.24
N ALA A 598 25.04 29.39 13.87
CA ALA A 598 24.79 28.36 12.88
C ALA A 598 25.75 27.18 13.01
N PHE A 599 25.28 25.99 12.66
CA PHE A 599 26.08 24.77 12.74
C PHE A 599 25.71 23.77 11.64
N GLY A 600 26.66 22.89 11.32
CA GLY A 600 26.43 21.73 10.43
C GLY A 600 26.21 20.46 11.24
N TYR A 601 25.59 19.44 10.63
CA TYR A 601 25.49 18.12 11.28
C TYR A 601 25.53 16.95 10.30
N LEU A 602 25.91 15.78 10.82
CA LEU A 602 25.93 14.50 10.12
C LEU A 602 25.45 13.37 11.05
N ILE A 603 24.45 12.61 10.60
CA ILE A 603 23.80 11.52 11.34
C ILE A 603 23.80 10.27 10.46
N PRO A 604 24.84 9.40 10.58
CA PRO A 604 24.81 8.06 10.00
C PRO A 604 24.12 7.07 10.95
N SER A 605 23.35 6.14 10.38
CA SER A 605 22.71 5.05 11.09
C SER A 605 22.72 3.79 10.24
N LEU A 606 23.03 2.65 10.85
CA LEU A 606 23.10 1.35 10.20
C LEU A 606 22.46 0.29 11.10
N ALA A 607 21.49 -0.45 10.58
CA ALA A 607 20.83 -1.52 11.28
C ALA A 607 20.83 -2.82 10.45
N PHE A 608 20.93 -3.96 11.13
CA PHE A 608 20.87 -5.29 10.53
C PHE A 608 19.99 -6.22 11.35
N ASN A 609 19.25 -7.08 10.65
CA ASN A 609 18.67 -8.30 11.22
C ASN A 609 19.28 -9.49 10.50
N TYR A 610 19.74 -10.46 11.27
CA TYR A 610 20.37 -11.66 10.74
C TYR A 610 19.96 -12.90 11.52
N LYS A 611 19.26 -13.81 10.86
CA LYS A 611 18.93 -15.13 11.40
C LYS A 611 20.20 -15.94 11.65
N LEU A 612 20.41 -16.30 12.91
CA LEU A 612 21.54 -17.12 13.35
C LEU A 612 21.30 -18.62 13.13
N VAL A 613 20.05 -19.00 12.86
CA VAL A 613 19.65 -20.37 12.54
C VAL A 613 18.77 -20.39 11.29
N PRO A 614 18.82 -21.46 10.47
CA PRO A 614 18.04 -21.54 9.23
C PRO A 614 16.53 -21.34 9.41
N SER A 615 15.98 -21.70 10.58
CA SER A 615 14.55 -21.55 10.90
C SER A 615 14.11 -20.11 11.12
N GLY A 616 15.03 -19.15 11.31
CA GLY A 616 14.68 -17.77 11.66
C GLY A 616 14.22 -17.57 13.11
N GLN A 617 14.19 -18.62 13.93
CA GLN A 617 13.77 -18.54 15.34
C GLN A 617 14.73 -17.74 16.22
N LEU A 618 16.03 -17.76 15.90
CA LEU A 618 17.05 -16.99 16.60
C LEU A 618 17.62 -15.93 15.66
N VAL A 619 17.44 -14.66 16.01
CA VAL A 619 17.82 -13.50 15.20
C VAL A 619 18.74 -12.59 16.01
N LEU A 620 19.88 -12.22 15.43
CA LEU A 620 20.68 -11.10 15.90
C LEU A 620 20.16 -9.84 15.21
N ALA A 621 19.75 -8.86 15.99
CA ALA A 621 19.28 -7.58 15.49
C ALA A 621 20.13 -6.47 16.12
N THR A 622 20.77 -5.65 15.31
CA THR A 622 21.70 -4.62 15.81
C THR A 622 21.52 -3.31 15.07
N LYS A 623 21.64 -2.18 15.77
CA LYS A 623 21.65 -0.83 15.21
C LYS A 623 22.79 -0.04 15.81
N SER A 624 23.51 0.68 14.96
CA SER A 624 24.52 1.66 15.35
C SER A 624 24.13 3.01 14.76
N LYS A 625 24.20 4.08 15.55
CA LYS A 625 23.90 5.44 15.12
C LYS A 625 24.90 6.41 15.73
N ALA A 626 25.31 7.40 14.95
CA ALA A 626 26.02 8.57 15.44
C ALA A 626 25.25 9.85 15.15
N HIS A 627 25.52 10.90 15.92
CA HIS A 627 25.08 12.27 15.63
C HIS A 627 26.29 13.17 15.86
N LEU A 628 26.74 13.84 14.81
CA LEU A 628 27.89 14.74 14.85
C LEU A 628 27.41 16.14 14.54
N ASN A 629 27.48 17.07 15.49
CA ASN A 629 27.40 18.50 15.20
C ASN A 629 28.80 19.00 14.83
N PHE A 630 28.85 20.07 14.04
CA PHE A 630 30.06 20.75 13.63
C PHE A 630 29.95 22.23 13.99
N GLY A 631 30.72 22.64 15.00
CA GLY A 631 30.69 23.97 15.61
C GLY A 631 29.82 24.00 16.87
N ASP A 632 30.02 25.05 17.68
CA ASP A 632 29.49 25.13 19.06
C ASP A 632 28.21 25.98 19.19
N ASP A 633 27.72 26.49 18.08
CA ASP A 633 26.60 27.44 18.00
C ASP A 633 25.20 26.74 18.00
N PHE A 634 25.12 25.50 18.47
CA PHE A 634 23.86 24.76 18.59
C PHE A 634 23.21 24.97 19.96
N GLU A 635 21.89 24.97 19.99
CA GLU A 635 21.14 25.04 21.25
C GLU A 635 21.04 23.65 21.90
N PHE A 636 20.80 23.56 23.21
CA PHE A 636 20.73 22.26 23.91
C PHE A 636 19.66 21.31 23.34
N TYR A 637 18.57 21.84 22.80
CA TYR A 637 17.50 21.06 22.14
C TYR A 637 17.86 20.65 20.70
N GLN A 638 18.98 21.13 20.16
CA GLN A 638 19.58 20.74 18.87
C GLN A 638 20.82 19.85 19.03
N ALA A 639 21.29 19.67 20.26
CA ALA A 639 22.48 18.88 20.59
C ALA A 639 22.32 17.39 20.28
N ALA A 640 23.46 16.69 20.19
CA ALA A 640 23.48 15.25 20.08
C ALA A 640 23.08 14.61 21.42
N THR A 641 22.00 13.83 21.42
CA THR A 641 21.47 13.17 22.62
C THR A 641 21.39 11.66 22.44
N ILE A 642 21.51 10.92 23.56
CA ILE A 642 21.27 9.48 23.65
C ILE A 642 20.50 9.15 24.93
N GLY A 643 19.75 8.04 24.92
CA GLY A 643 18.99 7.55 26.07
C GLY A 643 17.54 7.20 25.73
N GLY A 644 17.04 6.11 26.33
CA GLY A 644 15.65 5.68 26.21
C GLY A 644 15.28 5.23 24.81
N ASN A 645 14.56 6.09 24.08
CA ASN A 645 14.04 5.81 22.74
C ASN A 645 15.05 6.03 21.59
N ASP A 646 16.27 6.51 21.88
CA ASP A 646 17.35 6.71 20.90
C ASP A 646 18.66 6.12 21.43
N GLY A 647 18.69 4.80 21.61
CA GLY A 647 19.79 4.05 22.23
C GLY A 647 19.74 4.05 23.76
N LEU A 648 20.59 3.22 24.39
CA LEU A 648 20.72 3.14 25.85
C LEU A 648 19.36 3.00 26.57
N ARG A 649 18.62 1.92 26.27
CA ARG A 649 17.22 1.73 26.63
C ARG A 649 16.92 1.69 28.13
N GLY A 650 17.94 1.41 28.96
CA GLY A 650 17.85 1.47 30.42
C GLY A 650 17.76 2.89 31.00
N TYR A 651 18.14 3.90 30.23
CA TYR A 651 18.19 5.30 30.67
C TYR A 651 16.95 6.08 30.25
N ARG A 652 16.74 7.24 30.88
CA ARG A 652 15.70 8.20 30.49
C ARG A 652 15.90 8.71 29.06
N ASN A 653 14.82 9.18 28.41
CA ASN A 653 14.92 9.85 27.11
C ASN A 653 15.87 11.06 27.22
N GLN A 654 16.76 11.27 26.24
CA GLN A 654 17.75 12.37 26.24
C GLN A 654 18.61 12.45 27.52
N ARG A 655 19.02 11.31 28.07
CA ARG A 655 19.76 11.24 29.34
C ARG A 655 21.12 11.92 29.29
N PHE A 656 21.82 11.79 28.17
CA PHE A 656 23.14 12.36 27.94
C PHE A 656 23.11 13.27 26.72
N THR A 657 23.74 14.43 26.84
CA THR A 657 23.71 15.50 25.83
C THR A 657 25.12 15.99 25.56
N GLY A 658 25.50 16.11 24.29
CA GLY A 658 26.80 16.64 23.87
C GLY A 658 26.78 17.21 22.45
N GLU A 659 27.95 17.61 21.96
CA GLU A 659 28.15 18.03 20.56
C GLU A 659 28.06 16.82 19.63
N THR A 660 28.63 15.70 20.04
CA THR A 660 28.58 14.46 19.28
C THR A 660 28.12 13.29 20.14
N SER A 661 27.51 12.29 19.50
CA SER A 661 27.08 11.06 20.17
C SER A 661 27.23 9.84 19.28
N PHE A 662 27.37 8.69 19.92
CA PHE A 662 27.33 7.38 19.29
C PHE A 662 26.67 6.38 20.23
N TYR A 663 25.84 5.50 19.68
CA TYR A 663 25.40 4.31 20.38
C TYR A 663 25.32 3.11 19.45
N GLN A 664 25.37 1.93 20.07
CA GLN A 664 25.02 0.67 19.48
C GLN A 664 24.05 -0.09 20.40
N THR A 665 22.98 -0.59 19.81
CA THR A 665 21.96 -1.40 20.46
C THR A 665 21.92 -2.75 19.77
N SER A 666 22.08 -3.85 20.52
CA SER A 666 22.07 -5.20 19.97
C SER A 666 21.13 -6.12 20.75
N ASP A 667 20.23 -6.80 20.03
CA ASP A 667 19.29 -7.79 20.55
C ASP A 667 19.61 -9.18 20.02
N LEU A 668 19.54 -10.17 20.91
CA LEU A 668 19.38 -11.57 20.55
C LEU A 668 17.92 -11.95 20.77
N ARG A 669 17.17 -12.12 19.68
CA ARG A 669 15.73 -12.39 19.69
C ARG A 669 15.50 -13.88 19.47
N LEU A 670 14.76 -14.50 20.39
CA LEU A 670 14.31 -15.88 20.30
C LEU A 670 12.80 -15.89 20.16
N ASN A 671 12.32 -16.28 18.98
CA ASN A 671 10.93 -16.51 18.72
C ASN A 671 10.57 -17.97 19.04
N PHE A 672 9.52 -18.19 19.85
CA PHE A 672 9.07 -19.53 20.19
C PHE A 672 8.12 -20.08 19.13
N ASN A 673 7.69 -21.33 19.33
CA ASN A 673 6.74 -21.96 18.43
C ASN A 673 5.42 -21.18 18.39
N ARG A 674 4.87 -21.03 17.19
CA ARG A 674 3.60 -20.38 16.89
C ARG A 674 2.45 -21.09 17.62
N TYR A 675 1.64 -20.34 18.36
CA TYR A 675 0.44 -20.87 19.02
C TYR A 675 -0.78 -20.54 18.17
N LYS A 676 -1.52 -21.58 17.76
CA LYS A 676 -2.85 -21.39 17.17
C LYS A 676 -3.81 -20.98 18.29
N THR A 677 -4.26 -19.73 18.30
CA THR A 677 -5.37 -19.29 19.15
C THR A 677 -6.66 -19.31 18.34
N SER A 678 -7.82 -19.26 19.00
CA SER A 678 -9.13 -19.15 18.34
C SER A 678 -9.37 -17.81 17.63
N ILE A 679 -8.39 -16.89 17.65
CA ILE A 679 -8.51 -15.55 17.07
C ILE A 679 -7.37 -15.32 16.06
N VAL A 680 -6.10 -15.32 16.46
CA VAL A 680 -4.92 -15.14 15.57
C VAL A 680 -3.87 -16.21 15.86
N PRO A 681 -3.09 -16.70 14.89
CA PRO A 681 -1.78 -17.29 15.17
C PRO A 681 -0.89 -16.24 15.85
N VAL A 682 -0.53 -16.49 17.10
CA VAL A 682 0.34 -15.61 17.86
C VAL A 682 1.68 -16.29 18.05
N GLU A 683 2.72 -15.56 17.71
CA GLU A 683 4.08 -15.92 18.06
C GLU A 683 4.48 -15.14 19.29
N VAL A 684 4.85 -15.88 20.33
CA VAL A 684 5.44 -15.30 21.53
C VAL A 684 6.93 -15.47 21.39
N GLY A 685 7.69 -14.43 21.70
CA GLY A 685 9.13 -14.56 21.81
C GLY A 685 9.70 -13.71 22.94
N ILE A 686 10.97 -13.94 23.20
CA ILE A 686 11.77 -13.17 24.13
C ILE A 686 12.98 -12.60 23.42
N TYR A 687 13.55 -11.56 23.98
CA TYR A 687 14.85 -11.07 23.56
C TYR A 687 15.69 -10.67 24.76
N GLY A 688 16.99 -10.84 24.64
CA GLY A 688 17.99 -10.21 25.50
C GLY A 688 18.70 -9.13 24.70
N GLY A 689 18.94 -7.97 25.31
CA GLY A 689 19.55 -6.82 24.66
C GLY A 689 20.71 -6.24 25.46
N PHE A 690 21.68 -5.69 24.75
CA PHE A 690 22.79 -4.93 25.31
C PHE A 690 23.00 -3.66 24.49
N ASP A 691 23.12 -2.54 25.21
CA ASP A 691 23.28 -1.22 24.63
C ASP A 691 24.56 -0.60 25.18
N ILE A 692 25.28 0.10 24.32
CA ILE A 692 26.47 0.87 24.66
C ILE A 692 26.41 2.21 23.94
N GLY A 693 26.77 3.28 24.62
CA GLY A 693 26.71 4.61 24.04
C GLY A 693 27.49 5.64 24.82
N ARG A 694 27.80 6.74 24.15
CA ARG A 694 28.59 7.85 24.70
C ARG A 694 28.25 9.15 23.97
N VAL A 695 28.35 10.25 24.71
CA VAL A 695 28.40 11.61 24.15
C VAL A 695 29.79 12.21 24.35
N TRP A 696 30.15 13.16 23.50
CA TRP A 696 31.34 14.00 23.63
C TRP A 696 30.92 15.46 23.53
N VAL A 697 31.54 16.30 24.35
CA VAL A 697 31.32 17.73 24.42
C VAL A 697 32.58 18.41 24.94
N ASP A 698 32.82 19.65 24.53
CA ASP A 698 33.92 20.44 25.08
C ASP A 698 33.68 20.83 26.55
N ASP A 699 34.76 20.84 27.33
CA ASP A 699 34.73 21.06 28.79
C ASP A 699 34.20 22.45 29.19
N ASP A 700 34.17 23.40 28.27
CA ASP A 700 33.65 24.76 28.49
C ASP A 700 32.10 24.81 28.49
N LEU A 701 31.43 23.85 27.86
CA LEU A 701 29.97 23.71 27.88
C LEU A 701 29.45 22.93 29.10
N VAL A 702 30.34 22.26 29.84
CA VAL A 702 29.99 21.40 30.97
C VAL A 702 30.04 22.18 32.29
N LEU A 703 29.07 21.98 33.19
CA LEU A 703 29.01 22.68 34.50
C LEU A 703 30.23 22.39 35.42
N GLY A 704 30.98 21.33 35.13
CA GLY A 704 32.26 21.01 35.76
C GLY A 704 32.93 19.84 35.06
N ALA A 705 34.26 19.90 34.90
CA ALA A 705 35.05 18.92 34.13
C ALA A 705 34.86 17.44 34.57
N GLY A 706 34.45 17.19 35.81
CA GLY A 706 34.13 15.83 36.29
C GLY A 706 32.85 15.22 35.71
N LEU A 707 32.04 15.99 34.97
CA LEU A 707 30.80 15.52 34.34
C LEU A 707 31.02 15.08 32.87
N ASN A 708 32.26 15.07 32.41
CA ASN A 708 32.65 14.74 31.03
C ASN A 708 33.64 13.56 31.00
N ASP A 709 33.25 12.41 31.53
CA ASP A 709 34.13 11.24 31.57
C ASP A 709 34.27 10.55 30.21
N ASP A 710 35.39 9.85 30.05
CA ASP A 710 35.74 9.07 28.88
C ASP A 710 35.06 7.68 28.80
N ASP A 711 34.32 7.31 29.85
CA ASP A 711 33.68 6.02 30.00
C ASP A 711 32.48 5.81 29.05
N TRP A 712 32.20 4.54 28.76
CA TRP A 712 31.04 4.13 27.97
C TRP A 712 29.85 3.84 28.89
N ASN A 713 28.72 4.48 28.61
CA ASN A 713 27.46 4.15 29.26
C ASN A 713 26.90 2.85 28.68
N THR A 714 26.34 1.99 29.52
CA THR A 714 25.82 0.69 29.08
C THR A 714 24.48 0.38 29.74
N SER A 715 23.62 -0.33 29.02
CA SER A 715 22.42 -0.90 29.62
C SER A 715 22.19 -2.32 29.13
N VAL A 716 21.68 -3.17 30.00
CA VAL A 716 21.39 -4.58 29.70
C VAL A 716 19.97 -4.91 30.09
N GLY A 717 19.30 -5.70 29.27
CA GLY A 717 17.91 -5.99 29.51
C GLY A 717 17.35 -7.03 28.57
N GLY A 718 16.04 -7.03 28.48
CA GLY A 718 15.32 -7.93 27.62
C GLY A 718 13.83 -7.67 27.69
N GLY A 719 13.08 -8.48 26.97
CA GLY A 719 11.64 -8.33 26.95
C GLY A 719 10.93 -9.51 26.35
N ILE A 720 9.61 -9.42 26.38
CA ILE A 720 8.70 -10.32 25.68
C ILE A 720 8.08 -9.57 24.50
N PHE A 721 7.84 -10.28 23.41
CA PHE A 721 7.09 -9.76 22.29
C PHE A 721 6.00 -10.74 21.85
N LEU A 722 4.95 -10.17 21.30
CA LEU A 722 3.84 -10.88 20.68
C LEU A 722 3.73 -10.40 19.24
N ASN A 723 4.00 -11.31 18.30
CA ASN A 723 3.82 -11.06 16.88
C ASN A 723 2.47 -11.68 16.44
N GLY A 724 1.56 -10.83 15.99
CA GLY A 724 0.25 -11.20 15.47
C GLY A 724 0.28 -11.27 13.95
N ALA A 725 0.21 -12.49 13.43
CA ALA A 725 0.11 -12.77 12.00
C ALA A 725 1.17 -12.07 11.10
N ASP A 726 2.38 -11.82 11.61
CA ASP A 726 3.48 -11.17 10.86
C ASP A 726 3.19 -9.73 10.38
N PHE A 727 2.12 -9.10 10.89
CA PHE A 727 1.72 -7.73 10.55
C PHE A 727 1.95 -6.73 11.69
N MET A 728 1.89 -7.18 12.95
CA MET A 728 2.01 -6.31 14.11
C MET A 728 2.74 -7.01 15.24
N THR A 729 3.73 -6.34 15.81
CA THR A 729 4.42 -6.80 17.01
C THR A 729 4.05 -5.89 18.18
N ALA A 730 3.65 -6.45 19.31
CA ALA A 730 3.63 -5.75 20.59
C ALA A 730 4.86 -6.15 21.40
N ASN A 731 5.53 -5.20 22.03
CA ASN A 731 6.75 -5.40 22.79
C ASN A 731 6.59 -4.83 24.20
N LEU A 732 7.03 -5.60 25.20
CA LEU A 732 7.23 -5.16 26.58
C LEU A 732 8.69 -5.43 26.96
N GLY A 733 9.47 -4.39 27.21
CA GLY A 733 10.89 -4.45 27.54
C GLY A 733 11.20 -3.92 28.93
N ALA A 734 12.27 -4.45 29.53
CA ALA A 734 12.83 -4.01 30.80
C ALA A 734 14.37 -3.99 30.69
N PHE A 735 14.97 -2.81 30.90
CA PHE A 735 16.41 -2.60 30.77
C PHE A 735 16.96 -1.93 32.02
N SER A 736 18.09 -2.43 32.50
CA SER A 736 18.79 -1.91 33.67
C SER A 736 20.04 -1.16 33.24
N SER A 737 20.31 -0.05 33.91
CA SER A 737 21.58 0.69 33.92
C SER A 737 21.95 1.07 35.35
N ASP A 738 22.96 1.93 35.50
CA ASP A 738 23.30 2.62 36.75
C ASP A 738 22.19 3.58 37.23
N ASP A 739 21.41 4.14 36.30
CA ASP A 739 20.17 4.90 36.59
C ASP A 739 19.00 4.01 37.09
N GLY A 740 19.17 2.69 37.17
CA GLY A 740 18.15 1.75 37.63
C GLY A 740 17.40 1.01 36.51
N LEU A 741 16.18 0.54 36.80
CA LEU A 741 15.37 -0.28 35.89
C LEU A 741 14.32 0.55 35.16
N ARG A 742 14.34 0.51 33.83
CA ARG A 742 13.35 1.15 32.95
C ARG A 742 12.48 0.11 32.24
N ILE A 743 11.16 0.27 32.34
CA ILE A 743 10.16 -0.59 31.67
C ILE A 743 9.45 0.22 30.59
N PHE A 744 9.28 -0.36 29.40
CA PHE A 744 8.55 0.28 28.30
C PHE A 744 7.68 -0.72 27.55
N PHE A 745 6.62 -0.22 26.91
CA PHE A 745 5.81 -1.00 25.98
C PHE A 745 5.52 -0.21 24.70
N GLY A 746 5.34 -0.91 23.58
CA GLY A 746 4.99 -0.28 22.31
C GLY A 746 4.73 -1.29 21.20
N PHE A 747 4.33 -0.79 20.03
CA PHE A 747 4.23 -1.60 18.83
C PHE A 747 5.51 -1.55 18.00
N GLY A 748 5.90 -2.69 17.44
CA GLY A 748 7.15 -2.90 16.70
C GLY A 748 8.35 -3.16 17.61
N PHE A 749 9.48 -3.54 16.99
CA PHE A 749 10.78 -3.49 17.64
C PHE A 749 11.38 -2.11 17.39
N GLY A 750 11.06 -1.16 18.27
CA GLY A 750 11.71 0.14 18.27
C GLY A 750 13.20 -0.03 18.60
N PHE A 751 14.07 0.51 17.74
CA PHE A 751 15.50 0.69 18.01
C PHE A 751 15.83 2.17 18.10
#